data_AF-A0A9R1NL75-F1
#
_entry.id   AF-A0A9R1NL75-F1
#
_cell.length_a   1.000
_cell.length_b   1.000
_cell.length_c   1.000
_cell.angle_alpha   90.00
_cell.angle_beta   90.00
_cell.angle_gamma   90.00
#
_symmetry.space_group_name_H-M   'P 1'
#
loop_
_entity.id
_entity.type
_entity.pdbx_description
1 polymer ?
#
loop_
_entity_poly.entity_id
_entity_poly.type
_entity_poly.pdbx_seq_one_letter_code
_entity_poly.pdbx_strand_id
1 'polypeptide(L)'
;MDDAGEMHAFGRSLRGESSVWSRGSGDLFPRSSPDYDEEEALRWAALEKLPTYDRARTAVQAMPGEGLKEVNVEKLSAQEKHALLQLVAWVGDDHERFLSKFKDRLDRVGIQLPTIEVRYENLNVEAQAHVGSRGLPTILNTYANLLEGLANALHLTPNRKQKIPILHNVSGIIKPHRMTLLLGPPGAGKTSLLLALAGTLPSSLKMSGDLTYNGHTMDEFVPRRSAAYVSQHDLHMAELTVRETVNFSAKCQGIGHRFDLLMELSRREKEQHIKPDPEIDIYMKAAATGDQKAEVVINHILKVLGLDICANIMIGNNMLRGISGGQKKRVTTAEMLVTPGRALFMDEISTGLDSSTTFQIVNFIRQTIHIIGGTAVIALLQPAPETYELFDDIILLSDGHVVYNGPRQYVLEFFEIMGFKCPKRKGVADFLQEVTSIKDQGQYWINNDETYRFVPVKEFAEAFQSFHVGQAIRSELVVPFDKDKSHPAALKKSQYGASMKELLKANINRDILLMKRNSFLYIFKATQLTLLAIIAMTVFLRINMHRDSVTDGGIYMGAIFFGILMIMFNGFAEVGLTTIKLPGFFKQRDLLFFPAWIYSLTSWIIKTPLSLLNATIWVGITYYGIGFDPNIQRFFRQLLLLFLVNEAFSGLFRFVAGLARHHVIANTIASFCMLNFMLTGGFVMARDNVKNLWIWGYWISPLMYAQNALSVNEFLGHSWNKTTPSFKRPLGRLVLESRGIFPNTKWYWIGVGALLGYVLLFNILYSVFLTFLNPFDNNQPTVSEETLKIKQANLIGELLEASSGGWVNNSTMASRDTADGKNSDHTTMNSIPGKKGMVLHFVPLSVTFDDIKYSVDMPEEIKAQGVVESRLELLKGVSGSFRPGVLTALMGVSGAGKTTLMDVLVGRKTSGYIEGNITISGYPKKQETFARVSGYCEQNDIHSPNVTVYESLAFSAFLRLPANVESSTRKMFIDEVMELV
;
A
#
# COMPACT_ATOMS: atom_id res chain seq x y z
N MET A 1 14.36 63.80 7.98
CA MET A 1 13.30 63.63 9.01
C MET A 1 12.40 62.46 8.59
N ASP A 2 13.03 61.34 8.26
CA ASP A 2 13.33 60.22 9.16
C ASP A 2 12.13 59.52 9.83
N ASP A 3 12.17 58.20 9.63
CA ASP A 3 11.36 57.11 10.18
C ASP A 3 9.99 56.79 9.54
N ALA A 4 10.06 56.00 8.46
CA ALA A 4 9.11 54.91 8.18
C ALA A 4 9.68 53.98 7.08
N GLY A 5 10.49 53.01 7.49
CA GLY A 5 11.18 52.09 6.59
C GLY A 5 11.38 50.69 7.16
N GLU A 6 10.33 50.07 7.71
CA GLU A 6 10.35 48.65 8.12
C GLU A 6 8.97 48.02 7.91
N MET A 7 8.77 47.29 6.80
CA MET A 7 7.81 46.17 6.69
C MET A 7 7.87 45.44 5.32
N HIS A 8 9.07 45.30 4.74
CA HIS A 8 9.27 44.61 3.45
C HIS A 8 10.19 43.36 3.50
N ALA A 9 10.47 42.79 4.68
CA ALA A 9 11.50 41.74 4.84
C ALA A 9 11.00 40.26 4.94
N PHE A 10 9.70 39.96 5.01
CA PHE A 10 9.26 38.59 5.39
C PHE A 10 8.86 37.63 4.24
N GLY A 11 8.92 38.04 2.98
CA GLY A 11 8.47 37.21 1.83
C GLY A 11 9.57 36.65 0.91
N ARG A 12 10.83 37.08 1.09
CA ARG A 12 11.98 36.66 0.26
C ARG A 12 13.03 35.83 1.03
N SER A 13 12.80 35.53 2.31
CA SER A 13 13.79 34.92 3.21
C SER A 13 13.93 33.38 3.13
N LEU A 14 13.27 32.66 2.21
CA LEU A 14 13.41 31.18 2.14
C LEU A 14 13.78 30.63 0.75
N ARG A 15 14.08 31.51 -0.22
CA ARG A 15 14.65 31.12 -1.53
C ARG A 15 15.76 32.04 -2.04
N GLY A 16 16.29 32.90 -1.17
CA GLY A 16 17.36 33.85 -1.47
C GLY A 16 18.42 33.86 -0.38
N GLU A 17 18.92 32.69 0.02
CA GLU A 17 20.21 32.55 0.72
C GLU A 17 20.90 31.21 0.42
N SER A 18 20.62 30.61 -0.75
CA SER A 18 21.46 29.52 -1.29
C SER A 18 22.54 30.02 -2.26
N SER A 19 22.78 31.34 -2.32
CA SER A 19 23.81 31.94 -3.18
C SER A 19 24.89 32.72 -2.43
N VAL A 20 24.92 32.68 -1.09
CA VAL A 20 26.03 33.25 -0.29
C VAL A 20 27.04 32.18 0.16
N TRP A 21 26.70 30.90 0.04
CA TRP A 21 27.60 29.78 0.39
C TRP A 21 28.40 29.23 -0.81
N SER A 22 28.55 30.05 -1.86
CA SER A 22 29.36 29.74 -3.06
C SER A 22 30.70 30.50 -3.10
N ARG A 23 31.06 31.26 -2.06
CA ARG A 23 32.39 31.88 -1.93
C ARG A 23 32.86 31.80 -0.48
N GLY A 24 33.36 30.62 -0.12
CA GLY A 24 33.87 30.33 1.20
C GLY A 24 34.02 28.83 1.39
N SER A 25 34.69 28.16 0.45
CA SER A 25 35.27 26.83 0.70
C SER A 25 36.40 26.99 1.72
N GLY A 26 36.03 27.20 2.98
CA GLY A 26 36.87 27.03 4.15
C GLY A 26 36.39 25.77 4.84
N ASP A 27 37.30 24.83 5.04
CA ASP A 27 37.11 23.58 5.76
C ASP A 27 36.18 23.76 6.98
N LEU A 28 35.14 22.92 7.10
CA LEU A 28 34.19 22.92 8.23
C LEU A 28 34.85 22.54 9.58
N PHE A 29 36.16 22.30 9.59
CA PHE A 29 37.02 22.04 10.73
C PHE A 29 38.40 22.70 10.48
N PRO A 30 39.08 23.23 11.51
CA PRO A 30 40.28 24.05 11.34
C PRO A 30 41.41 23.27 10.66
N ARG A 31 42.15 23.95 9.76
CA ARG A 31 43.44 23.48 9.24
C ARG A 31 44.35 23.08 10.41
N SER A 32 44.91 21.88 10.33
CA SER A 32 45.77 21.27 11.35
C SER A 32 46.95 22.18 11.69
N SER A 33 47.12 22.47 12.99
CA SER A 33 48.44 22.75 13.57
C SER A 33 49.12 21.41 13.88
N PRO A 34 50.47 21.34 13.89
CA PRO A 34 51.21 20.09 14.11
C PRO A 34 50.81 19.34 15.40
N ASP A 35 50.42 20.08 16.45
CA ASP A 35 49.99 19.52 17.74
C ASP A 35 48.65 18.75 17.66
N TYR A 36 47.74 19.10 16.74
CA TYR A 36 46.46 18.38 16.58
C TYR A 36 46.65 17.00 15.93
N ASP A 37 47.63 16.87 15.03
CA ASP A 37 47.93 15.59 14.37
C ASP A 37 48.56 14.57 15.35
N GLU A 38 49.35 15.04 16.34
CA GLU A 38 49.90 14.18 17.39
C GLU A 38 48.82 13.69 18.36
N GLU A 39 47.91 14.56 18.79
CA GLU A 39 46.81 14.18 19.69
C GLU A 39 45.82 13.23 19.00
N GLU A 40 45.57 13.44 17.71
CA GLU A 40 44.76 12.52 16.90
C GLU A 40 45.45 11.16 16.73
N ALA A 41 46.76 11.15 16.44
CA ALA A 41 47.55 9.93 16.32
C ALA A 41 47.58 9.12 17.63
N LEU A 42 47.66 9.78 18.78
CA LEU A 42 47.60 9.14 20.11
C LEU A 42 46.25 8.45 20.35
N ARG A 43 45.15 9.10 19.99
CA ARG A 43 43.78 8.55 20.13
C ARG A 43 43.54 7.39 19.16
N TRP A 44 44.04 7.47 17.94
CA TRP A 44 44.04 6.34 17.01
C TRP A 44 44.88 5.15 17.51
N ALA A 45 46.05 5.41 18.09
CA ALA A 45 46.88 4.37 18.70
C ALA A 45 46.19 3.72 19.93
N ALA A 46 45.38 4.48 20.68
CA ALA A 46 44.54 3.95 21.75
C ALA A 46 43.42 3.04 21.20
N LEU A 47 42.74 3.46 20.13
CA LEU A 47 41.72 2.65 19.44
C LEU A 47 42.28 1.34 18.85
N GLU A 48 43.52 1.33 18.36
CA GLU A 48 44.15 0.13 17.82
C GLU A 48 44.53 -0.91 18.88
N LYS A 49 44.74 -0.46 20.12
CA LYS A 49 45.00 -1.32 21.29
C LYS A 49 43.75 -1.98 21.85
N LEU A 50 42.55 -1.50 21.47
CA LEU A 50 41.30 -2.11 21.91
C LEU A 50 41.10 -3.51 21.28
N PRO A 51 40.41 -4.43 22.00
CA PRO A 51 39.93 -5.68 21.41
C PRO A 51 39.08 -5.41 20.17
N THR A 52 39.11 -6.32 19.19
CA THR A 52 38.42 -6.16 17.89
C THR A 52 36.93 -5.78 18.04
N TYR A 53 36.27 -6.34 19.04
CA TYR A 53 34.87 -6.07 19.35
C TYR A 53 34.61 -4.65 19.87
N ASP A 54 35.47 -4.15 20.76
CA ASP A 54 35.36 -2.80 21.33
C ASP A 54 35.79 -1.73 20.32
N ARG A 55 36.77 -2.05 19.46
CA ARG A 55 37.17 -1.21 18.33
C ARG A 55 36.05 -1.02 17.31
N ALA A 56 35.26 -2.06 17.04
CA ALA A 56 34.11 -1.94 16.13
C ALA A 56 32.99 -1.03 16.68
N ARG A 57 33.01 -0.71 17.98
CA ARG A 57 32.00 0.09 18.68
C ARG A 57 32.49 1.48 19.08
N THR A 58 33.80 1.73 18.99
CA THR A 58 34.40 2.99 19.40
C THR A 58 34.93 3.70 18.15
N ALA A 59 34.51 4.95 17.94
CA ALA A 59 34.90 5.76 16.80
C ALA A 59 35.47 7.11 17.27
N VAL A 60 36.22 7.80 16.42
CA VAL A 60 36.59 9.19 16.66
C VAL A 60 35.55 10.08 15.98
N GLN A 61 34.92 10.98 16.75
CA GLN A 61 33.92 11.92 16.25
C GLN A 61 34.42 13.35 16.38
N ALA A 62 34.24 14.17 15.34
CA ALA A 62 34.45 15.62 15.44
C ALA A 62 33.26 16.28 16.16
N MET A 63 33.53 17.01 17.23
CA MET A 63 32.54 17.74 18.02
C MET A 63 32.58 19.24 17.70
N PRO A 64 31.43 19.92 17.61
CA PRO A 64 31.39 21.37 17.38
C PRO A 64 32.08 22.11 18.55
N GLY A 65 33.23 22.72 18.30
CA GLY A 65 33.96 23.55 19.27
C GLY A 65 34.91 22.83 20.24
N GLU A 66 34.92 21.48 20.28
CA GLU A 66 35.76 20.69 21.21
C GLU A 66 36.77 19.74 20.50
N GLY A 67 36.89 19.82 19.17
CA GLY A 67 37.80 18.98 18.39
C GLY A 67 37.32 17.53 18.23
N LEU A 68 38.23 16.63 17.85
CA LEU A 68 37.96 15.20 17.74
C LEU A 68 37.80 14.60 19.15
N LYS A 69 36.91 13.63 19.35
CA LYS A 69 36.66 12.94 20.62
C LYS A 69 36.42 11.45 20.38
N GLU A 70 36.91 10.59 21.28
CA GLU A 70 36.58 9.16 21.25
C GLU A 70 35.16 8.93 21.79
N VAL A 71 34.34 8.25 21.00
CA VAL A 71 32.92 8.06 21.26
C VAL A 71 32.53 6.60 21.08
N ASN A 72 31.85 6.05 22.08
CA ASN A 72 31.25 4.73 21.98
C ASN A 72 29.86 4.82 21.35
N VAL A 73 29.73 4.23 20.18
CA VAL A 73 28.54 4.29 19.30
C VAL A 73 27.33 3.57 19.92
N GLU A 74 27.53 2.66 20.86
CA GLU A 74 26.45 1.98 21.58
C GLU A 74 25.78 2.91 22.61
N LYS A 75 26.53 3.86 23.16
CA LYS A 75 26.08 4.76 24.24
C LYS A 75 26.44 6.21 23.93
N LEU A 76 25.84 6.74 22.86
CA LEU A 76 25.99 8.15 22.49
C LEU A 76 25.25 9.07 23.47
N SER A 77 25.92 10.11 23.96
CA SER A 77 25.28 11.23 24.67
C SER A 77 24.41 12.07 23.72
N ALA A 78 23.52 12.92 24.26
CA ALA A 78 22.63 13.72 23.43
C ALA A 78 23.37 14.66 22.45
N GLN A 79 24.53 15.20 22.87
CA GLN A 79 25.38 16.05 22.03
C GLN A 79 26.06 15.25 20.91
N GLU A 80 26.62 14.07 21.23
CA GLU A 80 27.27 13.18 20.25
C GLU A 80 26.26 12.67 19.20
N LYS A 81 25.02 12.40 19.63
CA LYS A 81 23.91 12.07 18.71
C LYS A 81 23.61 13.22 17.77
N HIS A 82 23.56 14.46 18.27
CA HIS A 82 23.28 15.62 17.43
C HIS A 82 24.37 15.83 16.37
N ALA A 83 25.65 15.69 16.75
CA ALA A 83 26.77 15.77 15.81
C ALA A 83 26.71 14.64 14.75
N LEU A 84 26.30 13.43 15.13
CA LEU A 84 26.13 12.32 14.18
C LEU A 84 24.96 12.60 13.21
N LEU A 85 23.87 13.20 13.68
CA LEU A 85 22.75 13.59 12.83
C LEU A 85 23.11 14.73 11.87
N GLN A 86 23.97 15.67 12.28
CA GLN A 86 24.52 16.70 11.39
C GLN A 86 25.38 16.07 10.28
N LEU A 87 26.20 15.08 10.61
CA LEU A 87 26.94 14.32 9.61
C LEU A 87 26.00 13.63 8.62
N VAL A 88 24.93 12.98 9.11
CA VAL A 88 23.92 12.35 8.24
C VAL A 88 23.21 13.35 7.33
N ALA A 89 23.01 14.59 7.79
CA ALA A 89 22.46 15.66 6.97
C ALA A 89 23.42 16.05 5.84
N TRP A 90 24.71 16.22 6.12
CA TRP A 90 25.75 16.46 5.11
C TRP A 90 25.81 15.35 4.06
N VAL A 91 25.73 14.09 4.50
CA VAL A 91 25.67 12.93 3.59
C VAL A 91 24.45 13.00 2.65
N GLY A 92 23.33 13.55 3.12
CA GLY A 92 22.15 13.74 2.29
C GLY A 92 22.32 14.83 1.23
N ASP A 93 23.14 15.85 1.50
CA ASP A 93 23.35 16.98 0.61
C ASP A 93 24.42 16.69 -0.47
N ASP A 94 25.48 15.92 -0.14
CA ASP A 94 26.55 15.50 -1.07
C ASP A 94 26.74 13.97 -1.08
N HIS A 95 25.71 13.25 -1.53
CA HIS A 95 25.66 11.79 -1.50
C HIS A 95 26.73 11.11 -2.36
N GLU A 96 27.06 11.68 -3.52
CA GLU A 96 28.05 11.11 -4.43
C GLU A 96 29.44 11.07 -3.80
N ARG A 97 29.84 12.17 -3.15
CA ARG A 97 31.12 12.26 -2.45
C ARG A 97 31.18 11.32 -1.26
N PHE A 98 30.08 11.16 -0.53
CA PHE A 98 30.02 10.18 0.55
C PHE A 98 30.21 8.75 0.04
N LEU A 99 29.50 8.38 -1.02
CA LEU A 99 29.60 7.04 -1.61
C LEU A 99 30.98 6.76 -2.19
N SER A 100 31.61 7.74 -2.86
CA SER A 100 32.95 7.56 -3.42
C SER A 100 33.97 7.36 -2.31
N LYS A 101 33.98 8.19 -1.26
CA LYS A 101 34.86 7.99 -0.11
C LYS A 101 34.63 6.62 0.57
N PHE A 102 33.37 6.17 0.66
CA PHE A 102 33.02 4.86 1.20
C PHE A 102 33.58 3.71 0.34
N LYS A 103 33.47 3.83 -0.99
CA LYS A 103 34.03 2.86 -1.93
C LYS A 103 35.56 2.85 -1.88
N ASP A 104 36.19 4.01 -1.89
CA ASP A 104 37.64 4.16 -1.81
C ASP A 104 38.20 3.49 -0.55
N ARG A 105 37.50 3.60 0.59
CA ARG A 105 37.87 2.93 1.83
C ARG A 105 37.86 1.40 1.68
N LEU A 106 36.85 0.84 1.01
CA LEU A 106 36.74 -0.61 0.77
C LEU A 106 37.78 -1.10 -0.24
N ASP A 107 38.00 -0.34 -1.32
CA ASP A 107 38.93 -0.69 -2.39
C ASP A 107 40.38 -0.68 -1.89
N ARG A 108 40.73 0.24 -0.97
CA ARG A 108 42.04 0.28 -0.30
C ARG A 108 42.41 -1.01 0.43
N VAL A 109 41.40 -1.72 0.97
CA VAL A 109 41.58 -3.01 1.66
C VAL A 109 41.24 -4.23 0.80
N GLY A 110 40.94 -4.01 -0.48
CA GLY A 110 40.60 -5.05 -1.45
C GLY A 110 39.30 -5.81 -1.11
N ILE A 111 38.32 -5.14 -0.51
CA ILE A 111 37.01 -5.76 -0.22
C ILE A 111 36.06 -5.49 -1.39
N GLN A 112 35.71 -6.54 -2.13
CA GLN A 112 34.72 -6.45 -3.19
C GLN A 112 33.30 -6.61 -2.62
N LEU A 113 32.44 -5.68 -3.02
CA LEU A 113 31.04 -5.64 -2.65
C LEU A 113 30.24 -6.68 -3.49
N PRO A 114 29.34 -7.50 -2.89
CA PRO A 114 28.52 -8.46 -3.62
C PRO A 114 27.72 -7.84 -4.77
N THR A 115 27.78 -8.40 -5.97
CA THR A 115 27.00 -7.97 -7.13
C THR A 115 25.95 -9.02 -7.49
N ILE A 116 24.88 -8.61 -8.16
CA ILE A 116 23.83 -9.52 -8.62
C ILE A 116 23.59 -9.27 -10.11
N GLU A 117 23.95 -10.23 -10.95
CA GLU A 117 23.54 -10.29 -12.33
C GLU A 117 22.26 -11.13 -12.44
N VAL A 118 21.26 -10.61 -13.15
CA VAL A 118 19.98 -11.30 -13.36
C VAL A 118 19.88 -11.70 -14.82
N ARG A 119 19.70 -12.98 -15.08
CA ARG A 119 19.51 -13.54 -16.44
C ARG A 119 18.16 -14.23 -16.52
N TYR A 120 17.43 -13.95 -17.59
CA TYR A 120 16.16 -14.60 -17.88
C TYR A 120 16.14 -15.05 -19.33
N GLU A 121 15.63 -16.25 -19.56
CA GLU A 121 15.58 -16.88 -20.87
C GLU A 121 14.22 -17.54 -21.10
N ASN A 122 13.65 -17.27 -22.28
CA ASN A 122 12.39 -17.83 -22.74
C ASN A 122 11.24 -17.67 -21.72
N LEU A 123 11.21 -16.52 -21.03
CA LEU A 123 10.25 -16.25 -19.96
C LEU A 123 8.86 -16.00 -20.55
N ASN A 124 7.89 -16.84 -20.17
CA ASN A 124 6.48 -16.67 -20.48
C ASN A 124 5.67 -16.54 -19.20
N VAL A 125 4.72 -15.60 -19.19
CA VAL A 125 3.78 -15.40 -18.08
C VAL A 125 2.37 -15.47 -18.63
N GLU A 126 1.54 -16.36 -18.08
CA GLU A 126 0.14 -16.57 -18.48
C GLU A 126 -0.80 -16.22 -17.32
N ALA A 127 -1.88 -15.50 -17.62
CA ALA A 127 -3.01 -15.30 -16.71
C ALA A 127 -4.17 -16.22 -17.07
N GLN A 128 -4.94 -16.64 -16.06
CA GLN A 128 -6.24 -17.28 -16.27
C GLN A 128 -7.36 -16.29 -15.98
N ALA A 129 -8.12 -15.92 -17.01
CA ALA A 129 -9.22 -14.96 -16.87
C ALA A 129 -10.51 -15.47 -17.55
N HIS A 130 -11.64 -14.93 -17.08
CA HIS A 130 -12.92 -15.06 -17.77
C HIS A 130 -13.05 -13.92 -18.78
N VAL A 131 -13.33 -14.26 -20.05
CA VAL A 131 -13.41 -13.30 -21.16
C VAL A 131 -14.86 -12.90 -21.43
N GLY A 132 -15.05 -11.65 -21.86
CA GLY A 132 -16.36 -11.11 -22.27
C GLY A 132 -17.33 -10.89 -21.11
N SER A 133 -18.63 -11.05 -21.38
CA SER A 133 -19.72 -10.75 -20.41
C SER A 133 -19.69 -11.63 -19.15
N ARG A 134 -19.03 -12.80 -19.18
CA ARG A 134 -18.82 -13.66 -18.01
C ARG A 134 -17.79 -13.11 -17.02
N GLY A 135 -16.91 -12.21 -17.45
CA GLY A 135 -15.96 -11.53 -16.58
C GLY A 135 -16.63 -10.50 -15.66
N LEU A 136 -17.78 -9.96 -16.06
CA LEU A 136 -18.49 -8.94 -15.28
C LEU A 136 -19.09 -9.54 -13.99
N PRO A 137 -18.93 -8.88 -12.82
CA PRO A 137 -19.40 -9.36 -11.52
C PRO A 137 -20.91 -9.17 -11.35
N THR A 138 -21.72 -9.80 -12.21
CA THR A 138 -23.18 -9.86 -12.02
C THR A 138 -23.53 -10.97 -11.03
N ILE A 139 -24.70 -10.88 -10.38
CA ILE A 139 -25.15 -11.91 -9.41
C ILE A 139 -25.15 -13.29 -10.06
N LEU A 140 -25.74 -13.42 -11.26
CA LEU A 140 -25.81 -14.67 -12.01
C LEU A 140 -24.42 -15.19 -12.40
N ASN A 141 -23.55 -14.32 -12.90
CA ASN A 141 -22.17 -14.70 -13.23
C ASN A 141 -21.40 -15.14 -11.98
N THR A 142 -21.60 -14.47 -10.85
CA THR A 142 -20.92 -14.80 -9.59
C THR A 142 -21.34 -16.17 -9.08
N TYR A 143 -22.65 -16.47 -9.08
CA TYR A 143 -23.14 -17.81 -8.74
C TYR A 143 -22.66 -18.87 -9.73
N ALA A 144 -22.72 -18.59 -11.03
CA ALA A 144 -22.23 -19.50 -12.06
C ALA A 144 -20.73 -19.78 -11.91
N ASN A 145 -19.91 -18.75 -11.68
CA ASN A 145 -18.47 -18.87 -11.47
C ASN A 145 -18.13 -19.58 -10.15
N LEU A 146 -18.92 -19.39 -9.08
CA LEU A 146 -18.77 -20.13 -7.81
C LEU A 146 -19.11 -21.61 -7.98
N LEU A 147 -20.24 -21.93 -8.62
CA LEU A 147 -20.65 -23.30 -8.89
C LEU A 147 -19.67 -24.00 -9.83
N GLU A 148 -19.20 -23.32 -10.87
CA GLU A 148 -18.17 -23.84 -11.78
C GLU A 148 -16.84 -24.02 -11.03
N GLY A 149 -16.46 -23.09 -10.15
CA GLY A 149 -15.27 -23.22 -9.30
C GLY A 149 -15.33 -24.43 -8.36
N LEU A 150 -16.48 -24.66 -7.71
CA LEU A 150 -16.72 -25.83 -6.85
C LEU A 150 -16.75 -27.13 -7.67
N ALA A 151 -17.42 -27.13 -8.83
CA ALA A 151 -17.46 -28.28 -9.73
C ALA A 151 -16.06 -28.62 -10.30
N ASN A 152 -15.25 -27.61 -10.62
CA ASN A 152 -13.86 -27.78 -11.06
C ASN A 152 -12.97 -28.31 -9.93
N ALA A 153 -13.15 -27.82 -8.68
CA ALA A 153 -12.44 -28.33 -7.52
C ALA A 153 -12.81 -29.79 -7.19
N LEU A 154 -14.03 -30.21 -7.55
CA LEU A 154 -14.50 -31.60 -7.46
C LEU A 154 -14.27 -32.41 -8.75
N HIS A 155 -13.55 -31.86 -9.73
CA HIS A 155 -13.24 -32.47 -11.03
C HIS A 155 -14.46 -32.89 -11.89
N LEU A 156 -15.63 -32.27 -11.69
CA LEU A 156 -16.89 -32.61 -12.38
C LEU A 156 -17.06 -31.90 -13.73
N THR A 157 -16.40 -30.76 -13.95
CA THR A 157 -16.53 -29.96 -15.18
C THR A 157 -15.17 -29.47 -15.71
N PRO A 158 -15.02 -29.26 -17.03
CA PRO A 158 -13.83 -28.63 -17.58
C PRO A 158 -13.83 -27.11 -17.32
N ASN A 159 -12.65 -26.58 -17.00
CA ASN A 159 -12.43 -25.17 -16.70
C ASN A 159 -12.62 -24.30 -17.95
N ARG A 160 -13.59 -23.37 -17.96
CA ARG A 160 -13.83 -22.44 -19.09
C ARG A 160 -12.98 -21.17 -19.04
N LYS A 161 -12.04 -21.03 -18.10
CA LYS A 161 -11.10 -19.91 -18.07
C LYS A 161 -10.15 -19.98 -19.27
N GLN A 162 -10.00 -18.87 -19.98
CA GLN A 162 -9.04 -18.77 -21.07
C GLN A 162 -7.67 -18.39 -20.52
N LYS A 163 -6.62 -19.00 -21.07
CA LYS A 163 -5.24 -18.61 -20.79
C LYS A 163 -4.91 -17.40 -21.66
N ILE A 164 -4.64 -16.27 -21.03
CA ILE A 164 -4.20 -15.05 -21.70
C ILE A 164 -2.70 -14.94 -21.46
N PRO A 165 -1.86 -15.13 -22.50
CA PRO A 165 -0.44 -14.88 -22.37
C PRO A 165 -0.22 -13.37 -22.17
N ILE A 166 0.59 -13.02 -21.17
CA ILE A 166 0.99 -11.65 -20.85
C ILE A 166 2.39 -11.37 -21.37
N LEU A 167 3.33 -12.32 -21.19
CA LEU A 167 4.70 -12.22 -21.69
C LEU A 167 4.99 -13.38 -22.64
N HIS A 168 5.73 -13.08 -23.71
CA HIS A 168 6.02 -13.98 -24.82
C HIS A 168 7.53 -14.10 -25.05
N ASN A 169 8.08 -15.25 -24.65
CA ASN A 169 9.45 -15.69 -24.87
C ASN A 169 10.52 -14.62 -24.57
N VAL A 170 10.35 -13.92 -23.45
CA VAL A 170 11.18 -12.78 -23.08
C VAL A 170 12.53 -13.25 -22.58
N SER A 171 13.62 -12.74 -23.18
CA SER A 171 15.00 -13.11 -22.84
C SER A 171 15.89 -11.87 -22.69
N GLY A 172 16.85 -11.90 -21.75
CA GLY A 172 17.72 -10.77 -21.50
C GLY A 172 18.64 -10.93 -20.28
N ILE A 173 19.58 -9.99 -20.16
CA ILE A 173 20.56 -9.93 -19.08
C ILE A 173 20.50 -8.52 -18.46
N ILE A 174 20.46 -8.45 -17.13
CA ILE A 174 20.57 -7.21 -16.36
C ILE A 174 21.89 -7.27 -15.61
N LYS A 175 22.85 -6.44 -16.06
CA LYS A 175 24.22 -6.42 -15.55
C LYS A 175 24.33 -5.55 -14.29
N PRO A 176 25.22 -5.91 -13.33
CA PRO A 176 25.51 -5.06 -12.19
C PRO A 176 26.25 -3.78 -12.60
N HIS A 177 26.22 -2.77 -11.73
CA HIS A 177 26.76 -1.41 -11.96
C HIS A 177 26.04 -0.63 -13.08
N ARG A 178 24.91 -1.13 -13.58
CA ARG A 178 24.11 -0.48 -14.61
C ARG A 178 22.68 -0.29 -14.14
N MET A 179 22.07 0.81 -14.55
CA MET A 179 20.68 1.14 -14.28
C MET A 179 19.86 1.02 -15.58
N THR A 180 18.87 0.15 -15.56
CA THR A 180 18.02 -0.15 -16.72
C THR A 180 16.65 0.50 -16.61
N LEU A 181 16.22 1.19 -17.66
CA LEU A 181 14.89 1.76 -17.80
C LEU A 181 13.94 0.75 -18.46
N LEU A 182 12.81 0.44 -17.83
CA LEU A 182 11.76 -0.37 -18.42
C LEU A 182 10.66 0.56 -18.97
N LEU A 183 10.56 0.64 -20.31
CA LEU A 183 9.53 1.39 -21.03
C LEU A 183 8.53 0.44 -21.69
N GLY A 184 7.33 0.97 -21.92
CA GLY A 184 6.29 0.26 -22.66
C GLY A 184 4.92 0.88 -22.40
N PRO A 185 3.96 0.74 -23.32
CA PRO A 185 2.62 1.25 -23.11
C PRO A 185 1.92 0.57 -21.90
N PRO A 186 0.83 1.15 -21.38
CA PRO A 186 -0.02 0.49 -20.40
C PRO A 186 -0.47 -0.90 -20.91
N GLY A 187 -0.45 -1.91 -20.04
CA GLY A 187 -0.86 -3.26 -20.42
C GLY A 187 0.14 -4.08 -21.26
N ALA A 188 1.35 -3.54 -21.52
CA ALA A 188 2.43 -4.25 -22.22
C ALA A 188 3.07 -5.40 -21.43
N GLY A 189 2.83 -5.51 -20.12
CA GLY A 189 3.39 -6.55 -19.26
C GLY A 189 4.54 -6.10 -18.33
N LYS A 190 4.81 -4.79 -18.21
CA LYS A 190 5.91 -4.23 -17.41
C LYS A 190 5.92 -4.74 -15.95
N THR A 191 4.81 -4.54 -15.25
CA THR A 191 4.60 -5.02 -13.87
C THR A 191 4.76 -6.54 -13.78
N SER A 192 4.26 -7.30 -14.77
CA SER A 192 4.39 -8.76 -14.77
C SER A 192 5.84 -9.22 -14.91
N LEU A 193 6.63 -8.53 -15.74
CA LEU A 193 8.08 -8.78 -15.87
C LEU A 193 8.81 -8.46 -14.56
N LEU A 194 8.56 -7.29 -13.95
CA LEU A 194 9.21 -6.92 -12.68
C LEU A 194 8.85 -7.88 -11.53
N LEU A 195 7.58 -8.29 -11.43
CA LEU A 195 7.13 -9.27 -10.43
C LEU A 195 7.76 -10.65 -10.67
N ALA A 196 7.97 -11.03 -11.94
CA ALA A 196 8.65 -12.28 -12.28
C ALA A 196 10.12 -12.23 -11.84
N LEU A 197 10.83 -11.16 -12.20
CA LEU A 197 12.22 -10.94 -11.81
C LEU A 197 12.36 -10.92 -10.28
N ALA A 198 11.47 -10.24 -9.55
CA ALA A 198 11.52 -10.16 -8.09
C ALA A 198 11.12 -11.47 -7.36
N GLY A 199 10.57 -12.48 -8.07
CA GLY A 199 10.03 -13.70 -7.45
C GLY A 199 8.77 -13.45 -6.61
N THR A 200 7.99 -12.43 -6.95
CA THR A 200 6.77 -11.99 -6.26
C THR A 200 5.51 -12.17 -7.12
N LEU A 201 5.57 -12.98 -8.18
CA LEU A 201 4.41 -13.31 -9.01
C LEU A 201 3.27 -13.90 -8.15
N PRO A 202 2.03 -13.40 -8.30
CA PRO A 202 0.86 -13.97 -7.66
C PRO A 202 0.54 -15.36 -8.23
N SER A 203 -0.06 -16.22 -7.40
CA SER A 203 -0.42 -17.60 -7.76
C SER A 203 -1.42 -17.72 -8.92
N SER A 204 -2.11 -16.63 -9.26
CA SER A 204 -3.01 -16.54 -10.42
C SER A 204 -2.27 -16.49 -11.75
N LEU A 205 -0.99 -16.14 -11.74
CA LEU A 205 -0.12 -16.09 -12.90
C LEU A 205 0.80 -17.32 -12.92
N LYS A 206 0.89 -17.99 -14.07
CA LYS A 206 1.84 -19.09 -14.29
C LYS A 206 3.05 -18.57 -15.04
N MET A 207 4.23 -18.86 -14.51
CA MET A 207 5.51 -18.55 -15.13
C MET A 207 6.13 -19.82 -15.72
N SER A 208 6.75 -19.71 -16.88
CA SER A 208 7.63 -20.72 -17.47
C SER A 208 8.85 -20.03 -18.09
N GLY A 209 9.95 -20.77 -18.27
CA GLY A 209 11.25 -20.23 -18.66
C GLY A 209 12.25 -20.25 -17.51
N ASP A 210 13.51 -19.94 -17.84
CA ASP A 210 14.63 -20.01 -16.90
C ASP A 210 14.98 -18.63 -16.38
N LEU A 211 15.12 -18.51 -15.06
CA LEU A 211 15.45 -17.27 -14.38
C LEU A 211 16.52 -17.54 -13.32
N THR A 212 17.68 -16.89 -13.46
CA THR A 212 18.84 -17.12 -12.60
C THR A 212 19.46 -15.83 -12.10
N TYR A 213 19.97 -15.86 -10.87
CA TYR A 213 20.72 -14.79 -10.24
C TYR A 213 22.15 -15.29 -9.99
N ASN A 214 23.15 -14.68 -10.63
CA ASN A 214 24.53 -15.18 -10.63
C ASN A 214 24.61 -16.70 -10.94
N GLY A 215 23.78 -17.19 -11.86
CA GLY A 215 23.72 -18.61 -12.23
C GLY A 215 22.96 -19.53 -11.25
N HIS A 216 22.47 -19.03 -10.12
CA HIS A 216 21.61 -19.79 -9.19
C HIS A 216 20.15 -19.66 -9.60
N THR A 217 19.41 -20.77 -9.60
CA THR A 217 17.96 -20.76 -9.86
C THR A 217 17.19 -20.18 -8.67
N MET A 218 15.96 -19.71 -8.90
CA MET A 218 15.13 -19.07 -7.88
C MET A 218 14.80 -19.95 -6.66
N ASP A 219 14.97 -21.27 -6.77
CA ASP A 219 14.72 -22.21 -5.67
C ASP A 219 15.94 -22.38 -4.73
N GLU A 220 17.14 -22.00 -5.17
CA GLU A 220 18.38 -22.13 -4.37
C GLU A 220 18.54 -21.04 -3.29
N PHE A 221 17.75 -19.97 -3.38
CA PHE A 221 17.78 -18.82 -2.47
C PHE A 221 16.38 -18.24 -2.29
N VAL A 222 16.24 -17.15 -1.52
CA VAL A 222 14.97 -16.46 -1.33
C VAL A 222 14.97 -15.18 -2.18
N PRO A 223 14.27 -15.16 -3.33
CA PRO A 223 14.32 -14.03 -4.27
C PRO A 223 13.83 -12.73 -3.64
N ARG A 224 12.70 -12.80 -2.92
CA ARG A 224 12.06 -11.66 -2.23
C ARG A 224 12.91 -11.01 -1.14
N ARG A 225 14.00 -11.67 -0.73
CA ARG A 225 14.99 -11.16 0.24
C ARG A 225 16.24 -10.62 -0.43
N SER A 226 16.56 -11.11 -1.62
CA SER A 226 17.75 -10.73 -2.40
C SER A 226 17.45 -9.55 -3.33
N ALA A 227 16.19 -9.47 -3.79
CA ALA A 227 15.63 -8.40 -4.59
C ALA A 227 14.63 -7.57 -3.76
N ALA A 228 14.68 -6.25 -3.93
CA ALA A 228 13.65 -5.35 -3.40
C ALA A 228 12.69 -4.94 -4.53
N TYR A 229 11.39 -5.10 -4.30
CA TYR A 229 10.35 -4.70 -5.24
C TYR A 229 9.56 -3.51 -4.71
N VAL A 230 9.61 -2.37 -5.42
CA VAL A 230 8.78 -1.19 -5.11
C VAL A 230 7.49 -1.30 -5.92
N SER A 231 6.38 -1.54 -5.23
CA SER A 231 5.07 -1.70 -5.85
C SER A 231 4.52 -0.38 -6.40
N GLN A 232 3.70 -0.49 -7.45
CA GLN A 232 2.87 0.61 -7.94
C GLN A 232 1.92 1.13 -6.86
N HIS A 233 1.39 0.25 -6.01
CA HIS A 233 0.36 0.56 -5.01
C HIS A 233 0.94 0.99 -3.65
N ASP A 234 0.60 2.20 -3.21
CA ASP A 234 1.03 2.77 -1.94
C ASP A 234 0.14 2.32 -0.76
N LEU A 235 0.30 1.05 -0.36
CA LEU A 235 -0.41 0.44 0.77
C LEU A 235 0.39 0.60 2.07
N HIS A 236 -0.08 1.46 2.97
CA HIS A 236 0.56 1.75 4.26
C HIS A 236 -0.48 1.77 5.39
N MET A 237 -0.03 1.55 6.62
CA MET A 237 -0.88 1.75 7.80
C MET A 237 -1.06 3.25 8.04
N ALA A 238 -2.30 3.73 7.94
CA ALA A 238 -2.62 5.15 7.97
C ALA A 238 -2.24 5.83 9.31
N GLU A 239 -2.26 5.05 10.39
CA GLU A 239 -2.03 5.52 11.75
C GLU A 239 -0.55 5.53 12.15
N LEU A 240 0.38 5.20 11.25
CA LEU A 240 1.82 5.33 11.48
C LEU A 240 2.35 6.62 10.87
N THR A 241 3.44 7.14 11.44
CA THR A 241 4.19 8.22 10.78
C THR A 241 5.11 7.67 9.70
N VAL A 242 5.61 8.57 8.84
CA VAL A 242 6.61 8.22 7.82
C VAL A 242 7.82 7.53 8.44
N ARG A 243 8.42 8.13 9.47
CA ARG A 243 9.58 7.60 10.19
C ARG A 243 9.31 6.23 10.81
N GLU A 244 8.14 6.05 11.43
CA GLU A 244 7.80 4.79 12.10
C GLU A 244 7.61 3.65 11.10
N THR A 245 7.05 3.94 9.94
CA THR A 245 6.84 2.95 8.87
C THR A 245 8.18 2.46 8.32
N VAL A 246 9.08 3.40 8.01
CA VAL A 246 10.44 3.09 7.55
C VAL A 246 11.24 2.37 8.64
N ASN A 247 11.10 2.77 9.91
CA ASN A 247 11.72 2.10 11.06
C ASN A 247 11.24 0.66 11.26
N PHE A 248 9.94 0.43 11.08
CA PHE A 248 9.37 -0.90 11.19
C PHE A 248 9.92 -1.82 10.09
N SER A 249 10.01 -1.32 8.85
CA SER A 249 10.68 -2.05 7.75
C SER A 249 12.14 -2.35 8.10
N ALA A 250 12.91 -1.34 8.54
CA ALA A 250 14.31 -1.50 8.95
C ALA A 250 14.52 -2.63 9.97
N LYS A 251 13.68 -2.66 11.00
CA LYS A 251 13.73 -3.68 12.06
C LYS A 251 13.36 -5.08 11.56
N CYS A 252 12.45 -5.19 10.60
CA CYS A 252 12.06 -6.48 10.02
C CYS A 252 13.12 -7.02 9.04
N GLN A 253 13.72 -6.12 8.26
CA GLN A 253 14.72 -6.44 7.23
C GLN A 253 16.08 -6.82 7.82
N GLY A 254 16.39 -6.32 9.02
CA GLY A 254 17.65 -6.55 9.72
C GLY A 254 18.84 -5.80 9.10
N ILE A 255 20.00 -5.93 9.73
CA ILE A 255 21.23 -5.19 9.38
C ILE A 255 21.98 -5.86 8.21
N GLY A 256 21.57 -7.08 7.82
CA GLY A 256 22.26 -7.90 6.83
C GLY A 256 23.71 -8.18 7.25
N HIS A 257 24.65 -8.13 6.30
CA HIS A 257 26.08 -8.35 6.56
C HIS A 257 26.85 -7.06 6.90
N ARG A 258 26.19 -5.95 7.23
CA ARG A 258 26.92 -4.70 7.49
C ARG A 258 27.86 -4.82 8.69
N PHE A 259 27.47 -5.60 9.71
CA PHE A 259 28.34 -5.89 10.84
C PHE A 259 29.52 -6.79 10.45
N ASP A 260 29.27 -7.87 9.71
CA ASP A 260 30.34 -8.76 9.22
C ASP A 260 31.34 -8.02 8.32
N LEU A 261 30.82 -7.16 7.43
CA LEU A 261 31.61 -6.29 6.56
C LEU A 261 32.47 -5.33 7.37
N LEU A 262 31.89 -4.66 8.38
CA LEU A 262 32.63 -3.75 9.25
C LEU A 262 33.74 -4.46 10.03
N MET A 263 33.47 -5.68 10.51
CA MET A 263 34.45 -6.49 11.24
C MET A 263 35.62 -6.91 10.34
N GLU A 264 35.33 -7.40 9.14
CA GLU A 264 36.35 -7.80 8.17
C GLU A 264 37.16 -6.60 7.67
N LEU A 265 36.48 -5.47 7.41
CA LEU A 265 37.13 -4.21 7.06
C LEU A 265 38.07 -3.73 8.17
N SER A 266 37.60 -3.69 9.43
CA SER A 266 38.42 -3.27 10.57
C SER A 266 39.64 -4.20 10.77
N ARG A 267 39.51 -5.49 10.45
CA ARG A 267 40.61 -6.47 10.50
C ARG A 267 41.68 -6.16 9.45
N ARG A 268 41.28 -5.97 8.19
CA ARG A 268 42.21 -5.70 7.08
C ARG A 268 42.87 -4.33 7.20
N GLU A 269 42.13 -3.32 7.66
CA GLU A 269 42.69 -1.99 7.94
C GLU A 269 43.82 -2.06 8.97
N LYS A 270 43.66 -2.90 10.01
CA LYS A 270 44.70 -3.15 11.01
C LYS A 270 45.92 -3.84 10.42
N GLU A 271 45.73 -4.86 9.59
CA GLU A 271 46.81 -5.62 8.95
C GLU A 271 47.63 -4.76 7.98
N GLN A 272 46.97 -3.82 7.31
CA GLN A 272 47.60 -2.94 6.31
C GLN A 272 47.99 -1.57 6.87
N HIS A 273 47.83 -1.34 8.19
CA HIS A 273 48.09 -0.05 8.85
C HIS A 273 47.41 1.14 8.16
N ILE A 274 46.16 0.95 7.75
CA ILE A 274 45.35 1.99 7.09
C ILE A 274 44.51 2.74 8.12
N LYS A 275 44.74 4.06 8.23
CA LYS A 275 43.86 4.96 8.99
C LYS A 275 42.57 5.24 8.20
N PRO A 276 41.39 4.95 8.77
CA PRO A 276 40.12 5.26 8.12
C PRO A 276 39.73 6.73 8.30
N ASP A 277 38.93 7.25 7.36
CA ASP A 277 38.32 8.58 7.49
C ASP A 277 37.36 8.58 8.71
N PRO A 278 37.54 9.48 9.70
CA PRO A 278 36.72 9.52 10.91
C PRO A 278 35.21 9.65 10.65
N GLU A 279 34.82 10.40 9.62
CA GLU A 279 33.40 10.66 9.27
C GLU A 279 32.72 9.37 8.76
N ILE A 280 33.39 8.66 7.87
CA ILE A 280 32.85 7.41 7.31
C ILE A 280 32.88 6.32 8.37
N ASP A 281 33.91 6.32 9.22
CA ASP A 281 34.09 5.34 10.28
C ASP A 281 32.99 5.39 11.32
N ILE A 282 32.69 6.59 11.84
CA ILE A 282 31.58 6.72 12.78
C ILE A 282 30.24 6.36 12.14
N TYR A 283 30.00 6.77 10.88
CA TYR A 283 28.77 6.42 10.18
C TYR A 283 28.62 4.90 10.02
N MET A 284 29.65 4.21 9.52
CA MET A 284 29.60 2.75 9.32
C MET A 284 29.43 2.00 10.65
N LYS A 285 30.18 2.40 11.68
CA LYS A 285 30.05 1.83 13.03
C LYS A 285 28.65 2.08 13.56
N ALA A 286 28.07 3.27 13.39
CA ALA A 286 26.71 3.57 13.83
C ALA A 286 25.64 2.83 13.04
N ALA A 287 25.82 2.64 11.73
CA ALA A 287 24.89 1.87 10.90
C ALA A 287 24.93 0.36 11.20
N ALA A 288 26.03 -0.16 11.76
CA ALA A 288 26.23 -1.58 12.04
C ALA A 288 26.13 -1.98 13.53
N THR A 289 26.44 -1.06 14.46
CA THR A 289 26.54 -1.28 15.93
C THR A 289 25.75 -0.26 16.76
N GLY A 290 25.33 -0.64 17.97
CA GLY A 290 24.53 0.19 18.89
C GLY A 290 23.00 0.10 18.79
N ASP A 291 22.30 0.91 19.60
CA ASP A 291 20.84 1.06 19.55
C ASP A 291 20.37 2.03 18.44
N GLN A 292 21.30 2.84 17.91
CA GLN A 292 21.02 3.86 16.89
C GLN A 292 21.12 3.36 15.44
N LYS A 293 21.42 2.06 15.23
CA LYS A 293 21.61 1.45 13.89
C LYS A 293 20.51 1.78 12.90
N ALA A 294 19.27 1.54 13.32
CA ALA A 294 18.12 1.81 12.47
C ALA A 294 17.98 3.31 12.25
N GLU A 295 18.18 4.13 13.29
CA GLU A 295 17.94 5.57 13.27
C GLU A 295 18.84 6.32 12.29
N VAL A 296 20.14 6.00 12.23
CA VAL A 296 21.11 6.62 11.31
C VAL A 296 20.74 6.32 9.85
N VAL A 297 20.47 5.05 9.54
CA VAL A 297 20.11 4.60 8.19
C VAL A 297 18.77 5.20 7.75
N ILE A 298 17.79 5.25 8.66
CA ILE A 298 16.49 5.86 8.40
C ILE A 298 16.65 7.35 8.14
N ASN A 299 17.38 8.08 8.97
CA ASN A 299 17.58 9.52 8.79
C ASN A 299 18.27 9.83 7.46
N HIS A 300 19.27 9.03 7.08
CA HIS A 300 19.93 9.14 5.80
C HIS A 300 18.92 8.96 4.64
N ILE A 301 18.15 7.88 4.63
CA ILE A 301 17.17 7.60 3.56
C ILE A 301 16.05 8.65 3.53
N LEU A 302 15.56 9.09 4.69
CA LEU A 302 14.54 10.14 4.78
C LEU A 302 15.06 11.47 4.25
N LYS A 303 16.33 11.82 4.52
CA LYS A 303 16.94 13.05 4.02
C LYS A 303 17.08 13.02 2.51
N VAL A 304 17.66 11.95 1.97
CA VAL A 304 17.86 11.77 0.53
C VAL A 304 16.54 11.84 -0.24
N LEU A 305 15.49 11.17 0.25
CA LEU A 305 14.19 11.16 -0.41
C LEU A 305 13.38 12.46 -0.16
N GLY A 306 13.93 13.45 0.54
CA GLY A 306 13.25 14.70 0.88
C GLY A 306 11.99 14.47 1.72
N LEU A 307 12.04 13.49 2.62
CA LEU A 307 10.97 13.12 3.56
C LEU A 307 11.26 13.63 4.98
N ASP A 308 12.40 14.26 5.23
CA ASP A 308 12.83 14.83 6.52
C ASP A 308 11.78 15.76 7.12
N ILE A 309 11.23 16.68 6.32
CA ILE A 309 10.21 17.66 6.76
C ILE A 309 8.92 16.95 7.23
N CYS A 310 8.55 15.84 6.59
CA CYS A 310 7.32 15.10 6.89
C CYS A 310 7.54 13.82 7.70
N ALA A 311 8.76 13.59 8.20
CA ALA A 311 9.16 12.34 8.84
C ALA A 311 8.25 11.96 10.03
N ASN A 312 7.77 12.96 10.78
CA ASN A 312 6.94 12.76 11.96
C ASN A 312 5.44 12.99 11.71
N ILE A 313 5.04 13.21 10.45
CA ILE A 313 3.64 13.37 10.05
C ILE A 313 3.02 12.00 9.80
N MET A 314 1.74 11.85 10.15
CA MET A 314 0.95 10.65 9.92
C MET A 314 0.77 10.40 8.42
N ILE A 315 0.88 9.15 7.99
CA ILE A 315 0.71 8.80 6.57
C ILE A 315 -0.72 9.10 6.10
N GLY A 316 -1.72 8.75 6.92
CA GLY A 316 -3.12 8.98 6.60
C GLY A 316 -3.67 8.04 5.52
N ASN A 317 -4.95 8.24 5.21
CA ASN A 317 -5.69 7.57 4.14
C ASN A 317 -6.77 8.54 3.60
N ASN A 318 -7.74 8.03 2.84
CA ASN A 318 -8.78 8.89 2.26
C ASN A 318 -9.70 9.55 3.32
N MET A 319 -9.76 9.01 4.55
CA MET A 319 -10.58 9.52 5.66
C MET A 319 -9.76 10.30 6.69
N LEU A 320 -8.51 9.88 6.92
CA LEU A 320 -7.55 10.49 7.83
C LEU A 320 -6.56 11.31 7.02
N ARG A 321 -6.64 12.63 7.11
CA ARG A 321 -5.67 13.51 6.45
C ARG A 321 -4.24 13.13 6.86
N GLY A 322 -3.34 13.09 5.89
CA GLY A 322 -1.93 12.78 6.11
C GLY A 322 -1.04 13.42 5.05
N ILE A 323 0.01 12.71 4.66
CA ILE A 323 0.97 13.17 3.65
C ILE A 323 0.36 13.19 2.23
N SER A 324 0.98 13.95 1.31
CA SER A 324 0.53 14.00 -0.08
C SER A 324 0.79 12.67 -0.82
N GLY A 325 0.08 12.43 -1.94
CA GLY A 325 0.27 11.22 -2.76
C GLY A 325 1.72 11.02 -3.20
N GLY A 326 2.38 12.07 -3.69
CA GLY A 326 3.79 12.02 -4.06
C GLY A 326 4.73 11.76 -2.87
N GLN A 327 4.44 12.31 -1.68
CA GLN A 327 5.18 11.94 -0.46
C GLN A 327 4.97 10.45 -0.13
N LYS A 328 3.74 9.95 -0.25
CA LYS A 328 3.41 8.53 0.01
C LYS A 328 4.16 7.57 -0.91
N LYS A 329 4.32 7.91 -2.20
CA LYS A 329 5.11 7.13 -3.15
C LYS A 329 6.60 7.08 -2.77
N ARG A 330 7.14 8.21 -2.30
CA ARG A 330 8.50 8.28 -1.74
C ARG A 330 8.64 7.43 -0.47
N VAL A 331 7.61 7.35 0.39
CA VAL A 331 7.62 6.45 1.56
C VAL A 331 7.65 4.98 1.12
N THR A 332 6.91 4.57 0.09
CA THR A 332 6.98 3.20 -0.46
C THR A 332 8.38 2.86 -0.96
N THR A 333 9.02 3.83 -1.63
CA THR A 333 10.41 3.69 -2.08
C THR A 333 11.37 3.60 -0.89
N ALA A 334 11.22 4.46 0.13
CA ALA A 334 12.00 4.44 1.35
C ALA A 334 11.90 3.11 2.11
N GLU A 335 10.68 2.58 2.25
CA GLU A 335 10.39 1.32 2.93
C GLU A 335 11.20 0.16 2.33
N MET A 336 11.37 0.16 1.00
CA MET A 336 12.12 -0.87 0.27
C MET A 336 13.63 -0.59 0.21
N LEU A 337 14.06 0.67 0.06
CA LEU A 337 15.48 1.05 -0.02
C LEU A 337 16.27 0.81 1.27
N VAL A 338 15.60 0.75 2.42
CA VAL A 338 16.23 0.33 3.68
C VAL A 338 16.75 -1.11 3.62
N THR A 339 16.15 -1.94 2.75
CA THR A 339 16.52 -3.34 2.58
C THR A 339 17.96 -3.45 2.08
N PRO A 340 18.81 -4.33 2.67
CA PRO A 340 20.19 -4.55 2.21
C PRO A 340 20.28 -5.30 0.87
N GLY A 341 19.19 -5.37 0.10
CA GLY A 341 19.10 -6.04 -1.20
C GLY A 341 19.83 -5.22 -2.27
N ARG A 342 20.42 -5.92 -3.24
CA ARG A 342 21.27 -5.29 -4.28
C ARG A 342 20.68 -5.34 -5.68
N ALA A 343 19.57 -6.08 -5.85
CA ALA A 343 18.73 -6.01 -7.02
C ALA A 343 17.47 -5.19 -6.68
N LEU A 344 17.26 -4.08 -7.38
CA LEU A 344 16.15 -3.16 -7.17
C LEU A 344 15.21 -3.21 -8.37
N PHE A 345 13.96 -3.63 -8.16
CA PHE A 345 12.92 -3.62 -9.17
C PHE A 345 11.86 -2.61 -8.76
N MET A 346 11.69 -1.57 -9.57
CA MET A 346 10.90 -0.41 -9.17
C MET A 346 9.78 -0.16 -10.17
N ASP A 347 8.53 -0.28 -9.74
CA ASP A 347 7.38 -0.13 -10.62
C ASP A 347 6.72 1.25 -10.48
N GLU A 348 6.81 2.02 -11.57
CA GLU A 348 6.19 3.34 -11.74
C GLU A 348 6.45 4.31 -10.57
N ILE A 349 7.72 4.48 -10.19
CA ILE A 349 8.09 5.33 -9.04
C ILE A 349 7.88 6.84 -9.23
N SER A 350 7.67 7.29 -10.46
CA SER A 350 7.42 8.70 -10.80
C SER A 350 5.96 9.13 -10.69
N THR A 351 5.01 8.20 -10.50
CA THR A 351 3.57 8.54 -10.46
C THR A 351 3.27 9.46 -9.28
N GLY A 352 2.72 10.64 -9.57
CA GLY A 352 2.38 11.64 -8.55
C GLY A 352 3.56 12.49 -8.06
N LEU A 353 4.73 12.39 -8.69
CA LEU A 353 5.90 13.25 -8.45
C LEU A 353 6.04 14.31 -9.55
N ASP A 354 6.61 15.47 -9.20
CA ASP A 354 7.07 16.44 -10.18
C ASP A 354 8.39 15.97 -10.83
N SER A 355 8.70 16.51 -12.01
CA SER A 355 9.89 16.13 -12.79
C SER A 355 11.19 16.34 -12.03
N SER A 356 11.31 17.44 -11.28
CA SER A 356 12.53 17.75 -10.52
C SER A 356 12.77 16.76 -9.38
N THR A 357 11.73 16.44 -8.61
CA THR A 357 11.79 15.41 -7.55
C THR A 357 12.09 14.03 -8.15
N THR A 358 11.50 13.70 -9.30
CA THR A 358 11.76 12.42 -10.00
C THR A 358 13.22 12.32 -10.41
N PHE A 359 13.79 13.36 -11.03
CA PHE A 359 15.19 13.42 -11.42
C PHE A 359 16.13 13.21 -10.22
N GLN A 360 15.86 13.90 -9.10
CA GLN A 360 16.68 13.76 -7.88
C GLN A 360 16.69 12.33 -7.34
N ILE A 361 15.53 11.67 -7.27
CA ILE A 361 15.42 10.28 -6.79
C ILE A 361 16.15 9.31 -7.72
N VAL A 362 15.95 9.45 -9.04
CA VAL A 362 16.60 8.58 -10.03
C VAL A 362 18.10 8.80 -10.04
N ASN A 363 18.58 10.05 -9.92
CA ASN A 363 20.01 10.34 -9.85
C ASN A 363 20.66 9.75 -8.58
N PHE A 364 19.98 9.82 -7.44
CA PHE A 364 20.45 9.18 -6.21
C PHE A 364 20.57 7.65 -6.38
N ILE A 365 19.57 7.01 -6.99
CA ILE A 365 19.58 5.57 -7.26
C ILE A 365 20.75 5.25 -8.21
N ARG A 366 20.95 6.06 -9.26
CA ARG A 366 22.08 5.92 -10.19
C ARG A 366 23.44 5.97 -9.47
N GLN A 367 23.68 7.00 -8.66
CA GLN A 367 24.92 7.15 -7.89
C GLN A 367 25.16 5.93 -6.98
N THR A 368 24.11 5.46 -6.31
CA THR A 368 24.16 4.26 -5.46
C THR A 368 24.53 3.02 -6.27
N ILE A 369 23.92 2.80 -7.44
CA ILE A 369 24.16 1.64 -8.30
C ILE A 369 25.58 1.66 -8.88
N HIS A 370 26.00 2.78 -9.47
CA HIS A 370 27.29 2.92 -10.14
C HIS A 370 28.46 2.80 -9.15
N ILE A 371 28.33 3.39 -7.96
CA ILE A 371 29.41 3.40 -6.97
C ILE A 371 29.42 2.09 -6.15
N ILE A 372 28.30 1.69 -5.54
CA ILE A 372 28.25 0.52 -4.63
C ILE A 372 28.19 -0.81 -5.39
N GLY A 373 27.81 -0.81 -6.67
CA GLY A 373 27.71 -2.02 -7.49
C GLY A 373 26.38 -2.75 -7.35
N GLY A 374 25.28 -2.00 -7.42
CA GLY A 374 23.92 -2.53 -7.44
C GLY A 374 23.45 -2.90 -8.84
N THR A 375 22.22 -3.39 -8.92
CA THR A 375 21.51 -3.68 -10.17
C THR A 375 20.11 -3.15 -10.04
N ALA A 376 19.63 -2.36 -10.99
CA ALA A 376 18.24 -1.89 -10.94
C ALA A 376 17.54 -1.87 -12.28
N VAL A 377 16.26 -2.24 -12.24
CA VAL A 377 15.31 -2.02 -13.33
C VAL A 377 14.19 -1.13 -12.80
N ILE A 378 14.02 0.03 -13.43
CA ILE A 378 13.02 1.02 -13.03
C ILE A 378 12.04 1.19 -14.18
N ALA A 379 10.76 0.89 -13.95
CA ALA A 379 9.69 1.23 -14.88
C ALA A 379 9.25 2.68 -14.66
N LEU A 380 9.26 3.47 -15.73
CA LEU A 380 8.72 4.83 -15.76
C LEU A 380 7.76 4.94 -16.93
N LEU A 381 6.60 5.57 -16.72
CA LEU A 381 5.61 5.72 -17.77
C LEU A 381 6.04 6.78 -18.79
N GLN A 382 6.43 7.98 -18.36
CA GLN A 382 6.83 9.08 -19.24
C GLN A 382 7.94 9.91 -18.56
N PRO A 383 9.21 9.47 -18.63
CA PRO A 383 10.31 10.22 -18.02
C PRO A 383 10.65 11.48 -18.84
N ALA A 384 10.92 12.57 -18.14
CA ALA A 384 11.48 13.77 -18.76
C ALA A 384 12.85 13.47 -19.42
N PRO A 385 13.26 14.23 -20.45
CA PRO A 385 14.52 13.99 -21.16
C PRO A 385 15.73 13.90 -20.23
N GLU A 386 15.83 14.79 -19.23
CA GLU A 386 16.94 14.79 -18.27
C GLU A 386 16.96 13.50 -17.41
N THR A 387 15.77 12.97 -17.08
CA THR A 387 15.66 11.72 -16.30
C THR A 387 15.97 10.51 -17.19
N TYR A 388 15.56 10.53 -18.45
CA TYR A 388 15.86 9.49 -19.43
C TYR A 388 17.38 9.33 -19.66
N GLU A 389 18.12 10.45 -19.68
CA GLU A 389 19.57 10.46 -19.87
C GLU A 389 20.36 9.83 -18.71
N LEU A 390 19.76 9.68 -17.53
CA LEU A 390 20.40 9.04 -16.37
C LEU A 390 20.57 7.52 -16.53
N PHE A 391 19.85 6.89 -17.46
CA PHE A 391 19.84 5.43 -17.63
C PHE A 391 20.92 4.93 -18.60
N ASP A 392 21.49 3.77 -18.26
CA ASP A 392 22.52 3.12 -19.07
C ASP A 392 21.90 2.25 -20.16
N ASP A 393 20.87 1.49 -19.79
CA ASP A 393 20.18 0.53 -20.65
C ASP A 393 18.66 0.79 -20.69
N ILE A 394 18.01 0.30 -21.75
CA ILE A 394 16.55 0.33 -21.93
C ILE A 394 16.06 -1.09 -22.21
N ILE A 395 14.97 -1.48 -21.56
CA ILE A 395 14.10 -2.57 -21.98
C ILE A 395 12.79 -1.94 -22.47
N LEU A 396 12.50 -2.06 -23.77
CA LEU A 396 11.25 -1.63 -24.37
C LEU A 396 10.34 -2.85 -24.56
N LEU A 397 9.21 -2.85 -23.84
CA LEU A 397 8.23 -3.92 -23.86
C LEU A 397 6.95 -3.43 -24.55
N SER A 398 6.42 -4.19 -25.51
CA SER A 398 5.12 -3.93 -26.13
C SER A 398 4.38 -5.25 -26.34
N ASP A 399 3.09 -5.30 -26.01
CA ASP A 399 2.23 -6.49 -26.09
C ASP A 399 2.93 -7.82 -25.69
N GLY A 400 3.64 -7.79 -24.55
CA GLY A 400 4.32 -8.94 -23.98
C GLY A 400 5.63 -9.36 -24.64
N HIS A 401 6.09 -8.64 -25.67
CA HIS A 401 7.33 -8.90 -26.38
C HIS A 401 8.38 -7.83 -26.06
N VAL A 402 9.65 -8.25 -26.01
CA VAL A 402 10.78 -7.32 -25.94
C VAL A 402 11.07 -6.81 -27.35
N VAL A 403 10.80 -5.53 -27.57
CA VAL A 403 11.08 -4.80 -28.81
C VAL A 403 12.55 -4.40 -28.87
N TYR A 404 13.13 -4.03 -27.72
CA TYR A 404 14.54 -3.67 -27.61
C TYR A 404 15.04 -3.93 -26.19
N ASN A 405 16.26 -4.45 -26.04
CA ASN A 405 16.95 -4.58 -24.75
C ASN A 405 18.44 -4.27 -24.92
N GLY A 406 18.95 -3.26 -24.23
CA GLY A 406 20.38 -2.95 -24.22
C GLY A 406 20.69 -1.46 -24.08
N PRO A 407 21.90 -1.01 -24.48
CA PRO A 407 22.35 0.35 -24.21
C PRO A 407 21.44 1.41 -24.82
N ARG A 408 21.20 2.49 -24.06
CA ARG A 408 20.36 3.63 -24.48
C ARG A 408 20.81 4.25 -25.81
N GLN A 409 22.11 4.23 -26.11
CA GLN A 409 22.72 4.93 -27.25
C GLN A 409 22.29 4.34 -28.61
N TYR A 410 22.06 3.03 -28.69
CA TYR A 410 21.75 2.34 -29.95
C TYR A 410 20.25 2.20 -30.23
N VAL A 411 19.38 2.64 -29.31
CA VAL A 411 17.93 2.47 -29.47
C VAL A 411 17.37 3.27 -30.65
N LEU A 412 17.86 4.49 -30.88
CA LEU A 412 17.41 5.32 -32.00
C LEU A 412 17.89 4.76 -33.34
N GLU A 413 19.12 4.26 -33.39
CA GLU A 413 19.67 3.58 -34.57
C GLU A 413 18.81 2.37 -34.97
N PHE A 414 18.40 1.55 -33.99
CA PHE A 414 17.51 0.42 -34.22
C PHE A 414 16.18 0.84 -34.90
N PHE A 415 15.53 1.90 -34.39
CA PHE A 415 14.28 2.38 -35.00
C PHE A 415 14.49 3.08 -36.35
N GLU A 416 15.62 3.76 -36.56
CA GLU A 416 15.95 4.34 -37.86
C GLU A 416 16.16 3.26 -38.93
N ILE A 417 16.79 2.13 -38.60
CA ILE A 417 16.93 0.95 -39.49
C ILE A 417 15.55 0.37 -39.84
N MET A 418 14.61 0.40 -38.90
CA MET A 418 13.22 -0.03 -39.12
C MET A 418 12.36 1.01 -39.86
N GLY A 419 12.91 2.15 -40.28
CA GLY A 419 12.20 3.17 -41.06
C GLY A 419 11.50 4.26 -40.23
N PHE A 420 11.80 4.39 -38.94
CA PHE A 420 11.17 5.34 -38.03
C PHE A 420 12.16 6.33 -37.41
N LYS A 421 11.82 7.62 -37.37
CA LYS A 421 12.69 8.66 -36.82
C LYS A 421 12.01 9.50 -35.76
N CYS A 422 12.72 9.72 -34.65
CA CYS A 422 12.28 10.60 -33.59
C CYS A 422 12.35 12.09 -34.03
N PRO A 423 11.25 12.85 -33.92
CA PRO A 423 11.27 14.30 -34.19
C PRO A 423 12.11 15.07 -33.15
N LYS A 424 12.76 16.16 -33.58
CA LYS A 424 13.67 16.96 -32.71
C LYS A 424 13.05 17.53 -31.42
N ARG A 425 11.75 17.80 -31.42
CA ARG A 425 11.03 18.40 -30.27
C ARG A 425 10.30 17.36 -29.41
N LYS A 426 10.36 16.08 -29.78
CA LYS A 426 9.71 14.98 -29.07
C LYS A 426 10.72 14.36 -28.10
N GLY A 427 10.27 14.00 -26.90
CA GLY A 427 11.09 13.21 -25.98
C GLY A 427 11.30 11.80 -26.53
N VAL A 428 12.53 11.28 -26.42
CA VAL A 428 12.86 9.94 -26.94
C VAL A 428 12.00 8.87 -26.26
N ALA A 429 11.80 8.95 -24.94
CA ALA A 429 10.98 7.98 -24.21
C ALA A 429 9.51 7.94 -24.64
N ASP A 430 8.95 9.08 -25.06
CA ASP A 430 7.59 9.17 -25.60
C ASP A 430 7.53 8.56 -27.01
N PHE A 431 8.51 8.90 -27.86
CA PHE A 431 8.66 8.31 -29.19
C PHE A 431 8.73 6.77 -29.12
N LEU A 432 9.54 6.21 -28.22
CA LEU A 432 9.72 4.76 -28.08
C LEU A 432 8.42 4.03 -27.70
N GLN A 433 7.51 4.68 -26.98
CA GLN A 433 6.22 4.07 -26.63
C GLN A 433 5.22 4.19 -27.78
N GLU A 434 5.17 5.35 -28.43
CA GLU A 434 4.21 5.64 -29.51
C GLU A 434 4.55 4.92 -30.81
N VAL A 435 5.84 4.71 -31.15
CA VAL A 435 6.25 4.00 -32.37
C VAL A 435 5.79 2.54 -32.42
N THR A 436 5.43 1.96 -31.26
CA THR A 436 4.90 0.59 -31.17
C THR A 436 3.37 0.51 -31.22
N SER A 437 2.67 1.65 -31.24
CA SER A 437 1.21 1.76 -31.24
C SER A 437 0.63 1.86 -32.66
N ILE A 438 -0.43 1.11 -32.98
CA ILE A 438 -1.15 1.23 -34.27
C ILE A 438 -1.65 2.67 -34.51
N LYS A 439 -2.14 3.36 -33.48
CA LYS A 439 -2.73 4.70 -33.61
C LYS A 439 -1.68 5.76 -33.98
N ASP A 440 -0.43 5.57 -33.53
CA ASP A 440 0.58 6.64 -33.50
C ASP A 440 1.80 6.37 -34.40
N GLN A 441 2.07 5.11 -34.78
CA GLN A 441 3.30 4.74 -35.48
C GLN A 441 3.47 5.45 -36.83
N GLY A 442 2.39 5.70 -37.57
CA GLY A 442 2.43 6.33 -38.90
C GLY A 442 3.02 7.75 -38.92
N GLN A 443 2.95 8.50 -37.81
CA GLN A 443 3.48 9.87 -37.76
C GLN A 443 5.02 9.93 -37.74
N TYR A 444 5.68 8.80 -37.51
CA TYR A 444 7.14 8.69 -37.35
C TYR A 444 7.86 8.10 -38.55
N TRP A 445 7.12 7.76 -39.61
CA TRP A 445 7.65 7.16 -40.81
C TRP A 445 8.60 8.10 -41.56
N ILE A 446 9.79 7.61 -41.94
CA ILE A 446 10.83 8.41 -42.61
C ILE A 446 10.58 8.53 -44.12
N ASN A 447 10.14 7.43 -44.75
CA ASN A 447 10.06 7.31 -46.20
C ASN A 447 8.77 7.95 -46.71
N ASN A 448 8.78 9.28 -46.88
CA ASN A 448 7.63 10.00 -47.44
C ASN A 448 7.22 9.52 -48.85
N ASP A 449 8.13 8.85 -49.57
CA ASP A 449 7.90 8.33 -50.92
C ASP A 449 7.21 6.95 -50.92
N GLU A 450 7.18 6.24 -49.78
CA GLU A 450 6.54 4.93 -49.62
C GLU A 450 5.26 5.05 -48.79
N THR A 451 4.21 4.34 -49.19
CA THR A 451 2.98 4.28 -48.39
C THR A 451 3.26 3.60 -47.06
N TYR A 452 3.00 4.31 -45.96
CA TYR A 452 3.12 3.77 -44.62
C TYR A 452 2.35 2.45 -44.48
N ARG A 453 3.06 1.42 -43.99
CA ARG A 453 2.49 0.15 -43.57
C ARG A 453 2.76 -0.03 -42.07
N PHE A 454 1.74 -0.45 -41.34
CA PHE A 454 1.91 -0.79 -39.93
C PHE A 454 2.88 -1.97 -39.79
N VAL A 455 3.94 -1.76 -39.00
CA VAL A 455 4.92 -2.77 -38.61
C VAL A 455 4.48 -3.39 -37.28
N PRO A 456 4.08 -4.67 -37.25
CA PRO A 456 3.65 -5.35 -36.04
C PRO A 456 4.76 -5.48 -35.00
N VAL A 457 4.37 -5.58 -33.73
CA VAL A 457 5.31 -5.73 -32.61
C VAL A 457 6.21 -6.96 -32.76
N LYS A 458 5.68 -8.04 -33.34
CA LYS A 458 6.42 -9.28 -33.57
C LYS A 458 7.57 -9.09 -34.57
N GLU A 459 7.36 -8.30 -35.63
CA GLU A 459 8.42 -7.98 -36.61
C GLU A 459 9.53 -7.17 -35.96
N PHE A 460 9.21 -6.21 -35.08
CA PHE A 460 10.24 -5.51 -34.30
C PHE A 460 11.03 -6.46 -33.38
N ALA A 461 10.34 -7.37 -32.69
CA ALA A 461 10.99 -8.33 -31.80
C ALA A 461 11.93 -9.29 -32.56
N GLU A 462 11.53 -9.74 -33.76
CA GLU A 462 12.37 -10.55 -34.65
C GLU A 462 13.56 -9.75 -35.21
N ALA A 463 13.34 -8.49 -35.61
CA ALA A 463 14.40 -7.59 -36.04
C ALA A 463 15.41 -7.29 -34.94
N PHE A 464 14.97 -7.17 -33.68
CA PHE A 464 15.88 -6.99 -32.56
C PHE A 464 16.80 -8.19 -32.35
N GLN A 465 16.33 -9.42 -32.59
CA GLN A 465 17.18 -10.62 -32.49
C GLN A 465 18.29 -10.64 -33.54
N SER A 466 18.07 -10.03 -34.72
CA SER A 466 19.08 -9.91 -35.76
C SER A 466 19.95 -8.66 -35.62
N PHE A 467 19.52 -7.65 -34.85
CA PHE A 467 20.31 -6.47 -34.53
C PHE A 467 21.54 -6.83 -33.67
N HIS A 468 22.67 -6.12 -33.87
CA HIS A 468 23.94 -6.48 -33.25
C HIS A 468 23.88 -6.54 -31.70
N VAL A 469 23.05 -5.70 -31.07
CA VAL A 469 22.82 -5.74 -29.60
C VAL A 469 22.09 -7.02 -29.19
N GLY A 470 21.04 -7.43 -29.91
CA GLY A 470 20.31 -8.66 -29.63
C GLY A 470 21.14 -9.91 -29.87
N GLN A 471 21.97 -9.91 -30.93
CA GLN A 471 22.94 -10.98 -31.18
C GLN A 471 23.96 -11.10 -30.06
N ALA A 472 24.49 -9.97 -29.56
CA ALA A 472 25.43 -9.95 -28.45
C ALA A 472 24.81 -10.53 -27.16
N ILE A 473 23.60 -10.10 -26.79
CA ILE A 473 22.87 -10.65 -25.62
C ILE A 473 22.66 -12.15 -25.77
N ARG A 474 22.25 -12.62 -26.95
CA ARG A 474 22.06 -14.05 -27.22
C ARG A 474 23.36 -14.83 -27.07
N SER A 475 24.47 -14.30 -27.58
CA SER A 475 25.79 -14.93 -27.43
C SER A 475 26.24 -15.01 -25.96
N GLU A 476 25.95 -13.98 -25.16
CA GLU A 476 26.27 -13.95 -23.73
C GLU A 476 25.37 -14.88 -22.89
N LEU A 477 24.09 -15.02 -23.26
CA LEU A 477 23.14 -15.92 -22.59
C LEU A 477 23.55 -17.39 -22.72
N VAL A 478 24.09 -17.79 -23.88
CA VAL A 478 24.56 -19.15 -24.14
C VAL A 478 25.72 -19.54 -23.21
N VAL A 479 26.54 -18.58 -22.77
CA VAL A 479 27.64 -18.84 -21.85
C VAL A 479 27.10 -18.82 -20.42
N PRO A 480 27.04 -19.94 -19.69
CA PRO A 480 26.51 -19.96 -18.33
C PRO A 480 27.33 -19.08 -17.39
N PHE A 481 26.67 -18.45 -16.41
CA PHE A 481 27.36 -17.66 -15.40
C PHE A 481 28.21 -18.57 -14.50
N ASP A 482 29.46 -18.19 -14.30
CA ASP A 482 30.39 -18.90 -13.41
C ASP A 482 30.00 -18.65 -11.94
N LYS A 483 29.45 -19.68 -11.28
CA LYS A 483 28.98 -19.61 -9.90
C LYS A 483 30.10 -19.25 -8.92
N ASP A 484 31.36 -19.54 -9.23
CA ASP A 484 32.50 -19.24 -8.35
C ASP A 484 32.80 -17.74 -8.25
N LYS A 485 32.34 -16.95 -9.24
CA LYS A 485 32.40 -15.47 -9.21
C LYS A 485 31.33 -14.86 -8.32
N SER A 486 30.33 -15.64 -7.88
CA SER A 486 29.24 -15.15 -7.05
C SER A 486 29.71 -14.98 -5.60
N HIS A 487 29.62 -13.75 -5.09
CA HIS A 487 29.96 -13.49 -3.70
C HIS A 487 28.93 -14.18 -2.76
N PRO A 488 29.33 -14.95 -1.73
CA PRO A 488 28.40 -15.73 -0.88
C PRO A 488 27.29 -14.90 -0.22
N ALA A 489 27.60 -13.65 0.12
CA ALA A 489 26.64 -12.70 0.72
C ALA A 489 25.66 -12.04 -0.27
N ALA A 490 25.80 -12.26 -1.59
CA ALA A 490 24.96 -11.65 -2.62
C ALA A 490 23.51 -12.18 -2.55
N LEU A 491 23.34 -13.49 -2.43
CA LEU A 491 22.04 -14.15 -2.39
C LEU A 491 21.66 -14.55 -0.95
N LYS A 492 20.44 -14.20 -0.54
CA LYS A 492 19.93 -14.52 0.80
C LYS A 492 19.26 -15.87 0.82
N LYS A 493 19.75 -16.77 1.67
CA LYS A 493 19.14 -18.09 1.92
C LYS A 493 18.16 -18.08 3.09
N SER A 494 18.23 -17.09 3.99
CA SER A 494 17.29 -16.98 5.11
C SER A 494 15.97 -16.36 4.65
N GLN A 495 14.86 -16.93 5.11
CA GLN A 495 13.52 -16.44 4.77
C GLN A 495 13.23 -15.07 5.41
N TYR A 496 13.74 -14.82 6.61
CA TYR A 496 13.53 -13.57 7.36
C TYR A 496 14.87 -12.87 7.67
N GLY A 497 14.82 -11.55 7.82
CA GLY A 497 16.01 -10.71 7.98
C GLY A 497 16.50 -10.50 9.40
N ALA A 498 15.62 -10.67 10.38
CA ALA A 498 15.91 -10.57 11.80
C ALA A 498 15.51 -11.85 12.54
N SER A 499 15.97 -11.99 13.78
CA SER A 499 15.60 -13.14 14.61
C SER A 499 14.10 -13.10 14.94
N MET A 500 13.48 -14.28 15.12
CA MET A 500 12.04 -14.35 15.45
C MET A 500 11.67 -13.56 16.72
N LYS A 501 12.59 -13.47 17.68
CA LYS A 501 12.42 -12.69 18.91
C LYS A 501 12.38 -11.18 18.63
N GLU A 502 13.25 -10.69 17.74
CA GLU A 502 13.26 -9.28 17.33
C GLU A 502 12.02 -8.93 16.50
N LEU A 503 11.60 -9.82 15.60
CA LEU A 503 10.38 -9.64 14.81
C LEU A 503 9.13 -9.58 15.69
N LEU A 504 9.05 -10.46 16.70
CA LEU A 504 7.96 -10.44 17.69
C LEU A 504 7.97 -9.14 18.49
N LYS A 505 9.14 -8.70 18.98
CA LYS A 505 9.30 -7.43 19.70
C LYS A 505 8.90 -6.23 18.83
N ALA A 506 9.30 -6.21 17.57
CA ALA A 506 8.95 -5.14 16.62
C ALA A 506 7.44 -5.06 16.38
N ASN A 507 6.77 -6.21 16.20
CA ASN A 507 5.32 -6.26 16.02
C ASN A 507 4.56 -5.84 17.29
N ILE A 508 4.98 -6.31 18.47
CA ILE A 508 4.37 -5.89 19.75
C ILE A 508 4.46 -4.38 19.93
N ASN A 509 5.64 -3.79 19.70
CA ASN A 509 5.83 -2.35 19.82
C ASN A 509 4.95 -1.57 18.84
N ARG A 510 4.83 -2.04 17.58
CA ARG A 510 3.96 -1.44 16.56
C ARG A 510 2.49 -1.50 16.98
N ASP A 511 2.00 -2.65 17.41
CA ASP A 511 0.58 -2.81 17.76
C ASP A 511 0.21 -2.08 19.05
N ILE A 512 1.11 -1.98 20.05
CA ILE A 512 0.91 -1.11 21.22
C ILE A 512 0.80 0.36 20.80
N LEU A 513 1.67 0.82 19.91
CA LEU A 513 1.62 2.19 19.39
C LEU A 513 0.31 2.47 18.66
N LEU A 514 -0.12 1.55 17.79
CA LEU A 514 -1.41 1.66 17.09
C LEU A 514 -2.60 1.65 18.07
N MET A 515 -2.52 0.86 19.13
CA MET A 515 -3.56 0.83 20.17
C MET A 515 -3.64 2.16 20.93
N LYS A 516 -2.50 2.78 21.25
CA LYS A 516 -2.45 4.11 21.89
C LYS A 516 -3.05 5.20 21.00
N ARG A 517 -2.73 5.19 19.70
CA ARG A 517 -3.24 6.18 18.73
C ARG A 517 -4.73 6.03 18.47
N ASN A 518 -5.21 4.79 18.39
CA ASN A 518 -6.64 4.49 18.26
C ASN A 518 -7.33 4.31 19.63
N SER A 519 -6.83 4.96 20.68
CA SER A 519 -7.35 4.83 22.05
C SER A 519 -8.83 5.20 22.15
N PHE A 520 -9.29 6.20 21.38
CA PHE A 520 -10.69 6.61 21.32
C PHE A 520 -11.64 5.43 21.05
N LEU A 521 -11.30 4.54 20.11
CA LEU A 521 -12.13 3.37 19.79
C LEU A 521 -12.25 2.41 20.98
N TYR A 522 -11.15 2.18 21.71
CA TYR A 522 -11.15 1.28 22.86
C TYR A 522 -11.84 1.89 24.07
N ILE A 523 -11.65 3.19 24.32
CA ILE A 523 -12.35 3.94 25.36
C ILE A 523 -13.85 3.93 25.07
N PHE A 524 -14.27 4.24 23.85
CA PHE A 524 -15.67 4.21 23.45
C PHE A 524 -16.30 2.84 23.67
N LYS A 525 -15.62 1.74 23.28
CA LYS A 525 -16.08 0.37 23.56
C LYS A 525 -16.23 0.08 25.05
N ALA A 526 -15.26 0.49 25.87
CA ALA A 526 -15.33 0.30 27.32
C ALA A 526 -16.50 1.10 27.94
N THR A 527 -16.72 2.34 27.49
CA THR A 527 -17.86 3.18 27.91
C THR A 527 -19.19 2.57 27.48
N GLN A 528 -19.29 2.10 26.23
CA GLN A 528 -20.47 1.41 25.72
C GLN A 528 -20.79 0.16 26.56
N LEU A 529 -19.77 -0.66 26.86
CA LEU A 529 -19.92 -1.85 27.69
C LEU A 529 -20.36 -1.49 29.12
N THR A 530 -19.80 -0.43 29.69
CA THR A 530 -20.17 0.07 31.03
C THR A 530 -21.62 0.52 31.07
N LEU A 531 -22.07 1.30 30.08
CA LEU A 531 -23.47 1.72 29.95
C LEU A 531 -24.41 0.51 29.85
N LEU A 532 -24.04 -0.48 29.05
CA LEU A 532 -24.82 -1.69 28.87
C LEU A 532 -24.87 -2.56 30.13
N ALA A 533 -23.77 -2.63 30.89
CA ALA A 533 -23.73 -3.30 32.18
C ALA A 533 -24.63 -2.61 33.21
N ILE A 534 -24.69 -1.27 33.22
CA ILE A 534 -25.59 -0.50 34.08
C ILE A 534 -27.05 -0.79 33.69
N ILE A 535 -27.39 -0.79 32.40
CA ILE A 535 -28.74 -1.14 31.93
C ILE A 535 -29.10 -2.58 32.33
N ALA A 536 -28.18 -3.53 32.18
CA ALA A 536 -28.40 -4.91 32.60
C ALA A 536 -28.69 -5.01 34.11
N MET A 537 -27.88 -4.30 34.92
CA MET A 537 -28.05 -4.24 36.36
C MET A 537 -29.40 -3.63 36.77
N THR A 538 -29.85 -2.55 36.11
CA THR A 538 -31.13 -1.91 36.46
C THR A 538 -32.34 -2.74 36.02
N VAL A 539 -32.27 -3.43 34.89
CA VAL A 539 -33.32 -4.35 34.42
C VAL A 539 -33.46 -5.54 35.37
N PHE A 540 -32.33 -6.14 35.77
CA PHE A 540 -32.30 -7.30 36.66
C PHE A 540 -31.97 -6.90 38.11
N LEU A 541 -32.54 -5.79 38.59
CA LEU A 541 -32.16 -5.23 39.88
C LEU A 541 -32.50 -6.18 41.04
N ARG A 542 -31.56 -6.37 41.96
CA ARG A 542 -31.64 -7.32 43.08
C ARG A 542 -32.97 -7.31 43.86
N ILE A 543 -33.59 -6.14 44.03
CA ILE A 543 -34.86 -5.98 44.79
C ILE A 543 -36.01 -6.75 44.13
N ASN A 544 -36.00 -6.90 42.80
CA ASN A 544 -37.03 -7.61 42.05
C ASN A 544 -36.68 -9.08 41.77
N MET A 545 -35.49 -9.54 42.20
CA MET A 545 -34.92 -10.85 41.88
C MET A 545 -35.12 -11.86 43.03
N HIS A 546 -36.32 -12.42 43.14
CA HIS A 546 -36.73 -13.40 44.15
C HIS A 546 -36.06 -14.78 43.95
N ARG A 547 -36.03 -15.65 44.97
CA ARG A 547 -35.33 -16.96 44.93
C ARG A 547 -36.17 -18.11 45.48
N ASP A 548 -37.48 -18.04 45.26
CA ASP A 548 -38.43 -18.92 45.96
C ASP A 548 -39.10 -19.91 45.02
N SER A 549 -39.03 -19.69 43.70
CA SER A 549 -39.63 -20.54 42.68
C SER A 549 -38.68 -20.94 41.54
N VAL A 550 -39.05 -21.98 40.79
CA VAL A 550 -38.33 -22.38 39.56
C VAL A 550 -38.45 -21.30 38.48
N THR A 551 -39.58 -20.56 38.45
CA THR A 551 -39.79 -19.42 37.56
C THR A 551 -38.80 -18.30 37.83
N ASP A 552 -38.51 -17.99 39.10
CA ASP A 552 -37.50 -16.99 39.46
C ASP A 552 -36.09 -17.43 39.03
N GLY A 553 -35.78 -18.73 39.19
CA GLY A 553 -34.54 -19.31 38.67
C GLY A 553 -34.40 -19.16 37.14
N GLY A 554 -35.52 -19.17 36.41
CA GLY A 554 -35.56 -18.86 34.98
C GLY A 554 -35.13 -17.42 34.66
N ILE A 555 -35.49 -16.44 35.51
CA ILE A 555 -35.10 -15.04 35.35
C ILE A 555 -33.59 -14.86 35.58
N TYR A 556 -33.03 -15.50 36.62
CA TYR A 556 -31.58 -15.53 36.86
C TYR A 556 -30.80 -16.18 35.71
N MET A 557 -31.32 -17.27 35.15
CA MET A 557 -30.74 -17.86 33.93
C MET A 557 -30.80 -16.90 32.74
N GLY A 558 -31.90 -16.15 32.59
CA GLY A 558 -32.03 -15.13 31.57
C GLY A 558 -30.99 -14.01 31.72
N ALA A 559 -30.72 -13.57 32.95
CA ALA A 559 -29.66 -12.60 33.25
C ALA A 559 -28.26 -13.14 32.91
N ILE A 560 -27.97 -14.41 33.25
CA ILE A 560 -26.72 -15.08 32.87
C ILE A 560 -26.58 -15.13 31.35
N PHE A 561 -27.61 -15.62 30.64
CA PHE A 561 -27.60 -15.71 29.19
C PHE A 561 -27.40 -14.36 28.52
N PHE A 562 -28.11 -13.33 29.00
CA PHE A 562 -27.95 -11.96 28.55
C PHE A 562 -26.51 -11.46 28.73
N GLY A 563 -25.88 -11.74 29.87
CA GLY A 563 -24.48 -11.38 30.10
C GLY A 563 -23.51 -12.07 29.15
N ILE A 564 -23.72 -13.36 28.86
CA ILE A 564 -22.92 -14.08 27.85
C ILE A 564 -23.12 -13.46 26.46
N LEU A 565 -24.36 -13.15 26.08
CA LEU A 565 -24.66 -12.51 24.80
C LEU A 565 -23.98 -11.15 24.66
N MET A 566 -24.03 -10.29 25.69
CA MET A 566 -23.43 -8.96 25.61
C MET A 566 -21.90 -9.01 25.48
N ILE A 567 -21.25 -9.96 26.15
CA ILE A 567 -19.81 -10.17 25.98
C ILE A 567 -19.49 -10.74 24.59
N MET A 568 -20.32 -11.64 24.06
CA MET A 568 -20.18 -12.14 22.68
C MET A 568 -20.33 -11.00 21.64
N PHE A 569 -21.32 -10.12 21.79
CA PHE A 569 -21.52 -8.96 20.92
C PHE A 569 -20.32 -8.02 20.91
N ASN A 570 -19.66 -7.82 22.05
CA ASN A 570 -18.44 -7.01 22.11
C ASN A 570 -17.32 -7.60 21.23
N GLY A 571 -17.21 -8.94 21.18
CA GLY A 571 -16.28 -9.65 20.29
C GLY A 571 -16.59 -9.44 18.80
N PHE A 572 -17.86 -9.22 18.42
CA PHE A 572 -18.27 -9.05 17.00
C PHE A 572 -17.57 -7.87 16.32
N ALA A 573 -17.27 -6.81 17.07
CA ALA A 573 -16.57 -5.64 16.55
C ALA A 573 -15.11 -5.94 16.10
N GLU A 574 -14.55 -7.10 16.45
CA GLU A 574 -13.23 -7.54 15.97
C GLU A 574 -13.22 -7.87 14.47
N VAL A 575 -14.36 -8.23 13.87
CA VAL A 575 -14.46 -8.54 12.43
C VAL A 575 -14.04 -7.33 11.59
N GLY A 576 -14.67 -6.18 11.84
CA GLY A 576 -14.39 -4.93 11.13
C GLY A 576 -12.96 -4.43 11.38
N LEU A 577 -12.51 -4.43 12.63
CA LEU A 577 -11.16 -3.97 13.00
C LEU A 577 -10.04 -4.84 12.38
N THR A 578 -10.30 -6.13 12.21
CA THR A 578 -9.32 -7.06 11.61
C THR A 578 -9.31 -6.91 10.09
N THR A 579 -10.47 -6.90 9.44
CA THR A 579 -10.58 -6.83 7.97
C THR A 579 -9.96 -5.56 7.38
N ILE A 580 -10.05 -4.41 8.07
CA ILE A 580 -9.41 -3.15 7.63
C ILE A 580 -7.88 -3.26 7.61
N LYS A 581 -7.27 -4.07 8.50
CA LYS A 581 -5.81 -4.20 8.62
C LYS A 581 -5.21 -5.26 7.68
N LEU A 582 -6.02 -6.18 7.16
CA LEU A 582 -5.55 -7.31 6.35
C LEU A 582 -4.77 -6.91 5.09
N PRO A 583 -5.15 -5.87 4.30
CA PRO A 583 -4.39 -5.51 3.10
C PRO A 583 -2.93 -5.12 3.42
N GLY A 584 -2.71 -4.34 4.48
CA GLY A 584 -1.37 -3.98 4.94
C GLY A 584 -0.58 -5.17 5.46
N PHE A 585 -1.26 -6.11 6.15
CA PHE A 585 -0.67 -7.37 6.58
C PHE A 585 -0.20 -8.23 5.41
N PHE A 586 -1.03 -8.44 4.39
CA PHE A 586 -0.67 -9.26 3.23
C PHE A 586 0.53 -8.68 2.48
N LYS A 587 0.57 -7.36 2.27
CA LYS A 587 1.76 -6.68 1.72
C LYS A 587 3.03 -7.05 2.51
N GLN A 588 3.01 -6.89 3.83
CA GLN A 588 4.19 -7.14 4.67
C GLN A 588 4.57 -8.63 4.73
N ARG A 589 3.58 -9.52 4.75
CA ARG A 589 3.77 -10.98 4.70
C ARG A 589 4.42 -11.40 3.38
N ASP A 590 3.92 -10.90 2.26
CA ASP A 590 4.37 -11.29 0.93
C ASP A 590 5.80 -10.79 0.66
N LEU A 591 6.19 -9.65 1.26
CA LEU A 591 7.56 -9.12 1.31
C LEU A 591 8.46 -9.79 2.38
N LEU A 592 7.97 -10.82 3.07
CA LEU A 592 8.70 -11.57 4.10
C LEU A 592 9.24 -10.71 5.27
N PHE A 593 8.49 -9.70 5.69
CA PHE A 593 8.87 -8.89 6.87
C PHE A 593 8.76 -9.72 8.17
N PHE A 594 7.69 -10.51 8.29
CA PHE A 594 7.47 -11.41 9.42
C PHE A 594 6.51 -12.56 9.02
N PRO A 595 6.57 -13.72 9.71
CA PRO A 595 5.61 -14.79 9.52
C PRO A 595 4.23 -14.44 10.07
N ALA A 596 3.18 -15.02 9.48
CA ALA A 596 1.79 -14.76 9.85
C ALA A 596 1.47 -15.06 11.33
N TRP A 597 2.11 -16.08 11.92
CA TRP A 597 1.90 -16.43 13.32
C TRP A 597 2.38 -15.37 14.31
N ILE A 598 3.41 -14.58 13.98
CA ILE A 598 3.87 -13.47 14.83
C ILE A 598 2.79 -12.39 14.89
N TYR A 599 2.15 -12.09 13.75
CA TYR A 599 1.07 -11.12 13.69
C TYR A 599 -0.15 -11.58 14.50
N SER A 600 -0.60 -12.83 14.32
CA SER A 600 -1.75 -13.36 15.05
C SER A 600 -1.47 -13.45 16.55
N LEU A 601 -0.28 -13.90 16.95
CA LEU A 601 0.12 -14.01 18.35
C LEU A 601 0.22 -12.63 19.00
N THR A 602 0.80 -11.64 18.32
CA THR A 602 0.90 -10.26 18.81
C THR A 602 -0.48 -9.67 19.07
N SER A 603 -1.41 -9.82 18.11
CA SER A 603 -2.78 -9.34 18.28
C SER A 603 -3.50 -10.05 19.44
N TRP A 604 -3.19 -11.31 19.73
CA TRP A 604 -3.79 -12.04 20.83
C TRP A 604 -3.25 -11.57 22.20
N ILE A 605 -1.92 -11.48 22.33
CA ILE A 605 -1.24 -11.04 23.57
C ILE A 605 -1.70 -9.63 23.96
N ILE A 606 -1.75 -8.69 23.02
CA ILE A 606 -2.08 -7.29 23.32
C ILE A 606 -3.55 -7.11 23.72
N LYS A 607 -4.45 -7.92 23.14
CA LYS A 607 -5.90 -7.80 23.40
C LYS A 607 -6.33 -8.54 24.67
N THR A 608 -5.56 -9.54 25.13
CA THR A 608 -5.89 -10.32 26.33
C THR A 608 -6.12 -9.45 27.59
N PRO A 609 -5.25 -8.46 27.93
CA PRO A 609 -5.49 -7.55 29.05
C PRO A 609 -6.77 -6.72 28.90
N LEU A 610 -7.11 -6.27 27.68
CA LEU A 610 -8.32 -5.49 27.42
C LEU A 610 -9.57 -6.37 27.59
N SER A 611 -9.52 -7.63 27.16
CA SER A 611 -10.61 -8.58 27.37
C SER A 611 -10.85 -8.86 28.85
N LEU A 612 -9.78 -8.96 29.65
CA LEU A 612 -9.86 -9.11 31.10
C LEU A 612 -10.48 -7.87 31.76
N LEU A 613 -10.09 -6.67 31.34
CA LEU A 613 -10.69 -5.42 31.80
C LEU A 613 -12.19 -5.37 31.48
N ASN A 614 -12.58 -5.72 30.25
CA ASN A 614 -13.99 -5.76 29.84
C ASN A 614 -14.83 -6.73 30.68
N ALA A 615 -14.31 -7.94 30.94
CA ALA A 615 -14.99 -8.91 31.80
C ALA A 615 -15.08 -8.41 33.26
N THR A 616 -14.03 -7.74 33.74
CA THR A 616 -13.99 -7.18 35.10
C THR A 616 -15.01 -6.07 35.28
N ILE A 617 -15.12 -5.14 34.31
CA ILE A 617 -16.13 -4.07 34.33
C ILE A 617 -17.54 -4.67 34.35
N TRP A 618 -17.81 -5.63 33.47
CA TRP A 618 -19.12 -6.27 33.39
C TRP A 618 -19.50 -6.96 34.71
N VAL A 619 -18.64 -7.83 35.23
CA VAL A 619 -18.92 -8.60 36.45
C VAL A 619 -18.93 -7.70 37.68
N GLY A 620 -18.03 -6.71 37.76
CA GLY A 620 -17.98 -5.76 38.88
C GLY A 620 -19.28 -4.99 39.08
N ILE A 621 -19.91 -4.56 37.98
CA ILE A 621 -21.18 -3.81 38.02
C ILE A 621 -22.37 -4.76 38.21
N THR A 622 -22.43 -5.83 37.42
CA THR A 622 -23.64 -6.67 37.35
C THR A 622 -23.74 -7.69 38.49
N TYR A 623 -22.64 -8.19 39.04
CA TYR A 623 -22.69 -9.38 39.90
C TYR A 623 -23.51 -9.16 41.18
N TYR A 624 -23.11 -8.17 41.97
CA TYR A 624 -23.80 -7.82 43.22
C TYR A 624 -25.06 -6.99 42.97
N GLY A 625 -25.10 -6.22 41.89
CA GLY A 625 -26.26 -5.40 41.52
C GLY A 625 -27.47 -6.23 41.08
N ILE A 626 -27.24 -7.34 40.36
CA ILE A 626 -28.28 -8.31 40.02
C ILE A 626 -28.63 -9.20 41.22
N GLY A 627 -27.66 -9.41 42.11
CA GLY A 627 -27.84 -10.21 43.32
C GLY A 627 -27.60 -11.70 43.08
N PHE A 628 -26.53 -12.07 42.37
CA PHE A 628 -26.04 -13.46 42.33
C PHE A 628 -25.54 -13.95 43.71
N ASP A 629 -25.10 -15.21 43.82
CA ASP A 629 -24.63 -15.75 45.12
C ASP A 629 -23.47 -14.91 45.69
N PRO A 630 -23.53 -14.43 46.95
CA PRO A 630 -22.57 -13.46 47.46
C PRO A 630 -21.14 -14.01 47.67
N ASN A 631 -20.92 -15.31 47.50
CA ASN A 631 -19.62 -15.94 47.71
C ASN A 631 -18.56 -15.43 46.72
N ILE A 632 -17.45 -14.91 47.27
CA ILE A 632 -16.33 -14.34 46.50
C ILE A 632 -15.66 -15.37 45.56
N GLN A 633 -15.66 -16.66 45.90
CA GLN A 633 -15.13 -17.70 45.04
C GLN A 633 -15.98 -17.84 43.77
N ARG A 634 -17.32 -17.70 43.87
CA ARG A 634 -18.24 -17.79 42.74
C ARG A 634 -18.17 -16.56 41.85
N PHE A 635 -17.90 -15.40 42.44
CA PHE A 635 -17.58 -14.16 41.72
C PHE A 635 -16.37 -14.35 40.81
N PHE A 636 -15.23 -14.81 41.33
CA PHE A 636 -14.03 -15.04 40.52
C PHE A 636 -14.22 -16.15 39.48
N ARG A 637 -15.02 -17.18 39.80
CA ARG A 637 -15.39 -18.23 38.86
C ARG A 637 -16.23 -17.72 37.68
N GLN A 638 -17.14 -16.79 37.92
CA GLN A 638 -17.93 -16.13 36.88
C GLN A 638 -17.07 -15.16 36.06
N LEU A 639 -16.18 -14.40 36.70
CA LEU A 639 -15.20 -13.54 36.03
C LEU A 639 -14.33 -14.33 35.05
N LEU A 640 -13.76 -15.46 35.50
CA LEU A 640 -12.93 -16.33 34.66
C LEU A 640 -13.70 -16.87 33.45
N LEU A 641 -14.93 -17.36 33.63
CA LEU A 641 -15.74 -17.88 32.53
C LEU A 641 -16.09 -16.79 31.52
N LEU A 642 -16.52 -15.62 31.98
CA LEU A 642 -16.87 -14.50 31.10
C LEU A 642 -15.65 -13.92 30.37
N PHE A 643 -14.48 -13.92 31.01
CA PHE A 643 -13.22 -13.62 30.34
C PHE A 643 -12.91 -14.64 29.22
N LEU A 644 -13.03 -15.95 29.49
CA LEU A 644 -12.78 -16.99 28.50
C LEU A 644 -13.80 -16.96 27.35
N VAL A 645 -15.07 -16.64 27.63
CA VAL A 645 -16.09 -16.40 26.60
C VAL A 645 -15.67 -15.24 25.70
N ASN A 646 -15.24 -14.12 26.28
CA ASN A 646 -14.81 -12.95 25.51
C ASN A 646 -13.62 -13.29 24.59
N GLU A 647 -12.63 -14.01 25.11
CA GLU A 647 -11.47 -14.47 24.32
C GLU A 647 -11.88 -15.46 23.23
N ALA A 648 -12.77 -16.41 23.51
CA ALA A 648 -13.21 -17.41 22.54
C ALA A 648 -13.95 -16.77 21.36
N PHE A 649 -14.91 -15.88 21.64
CA PHE A 649 -15.67 -15.20 20.59
C PHE A 649 -14.84 -14.14 19.85
N SER A 650 -13.96 -13.42 20.54
CA SER A 650 -13.01 -12.53 19.86
C SER A 650 -12.08 -13.30 18.92
N GLY A 651 -11.60 -14.48 19.34
CA GLY A 651 -10.84 -15.39 18.50
C GLY A 651 -11.64 -15.89 17.29
N LEU A 652 -12.89 -16.33 17.50
CA LEU A 652 -13.80 -16.75 16.43
C LEU A 652 -14.00 -15.65 15.38
N PHE A 653 -14.28 -14.41 15.81
CA PHE A 653 -14.55 -13.32 14.90
C PHE A 653 -13.30 -12.84 14.13
N ARG A 654 -12.11 -12.93 14.75
CA ARG A 654 -10.83 -12.76 14.03
C ARG A 654 -10.62 -13.88 13.00
N PHE A 655 -10.90 -15.12 13.38
CA PHE A 655 -10.85 -16.26 12.47
C PHE A 655 -11.78 -16.07 11.26
N VAL A 656 -13.04 -15.67 11.48
CA VAL A 656 -14.00 -15.38 10.39
C VAL A 656 -13.49 -14.25 9.49
N ALA A 657 -12.92 -13.19 10.07
CA ALA A 657 -12.29 -12.11 9.31
C ALA A 657 -11.11 -12.60 8.45
N GLY A 658 -10.24 -13.45 9.01
CA GLY A 658 -9.11 -14.05 8.30
C GLY A 658 -9.52 -15.06 7.22
N LEU A 659 -10.63 -15.77 7.40
CA LEU A 659 -11.22 -16.67 6.41
C LEU A 659 -11.80 -15.89 5.22
N ALA A 660 -12.65 -14.92 5.52
CA ALA A 660 -13.38 -14.16 4.50
C ALA A 660 -12.51 -13.15 3.76
N ARG A 661 -11.53 -12.52 4.44
CA ARG A 661 -10.56 -11.54 3.89
C ARG A 661 -11.16 -10.27 3.26
N HIS A 662 -12.49 -10.17 3.19
CA HIS A 662 -13.26 -9.06 2.66
C HIS A 662 -14.31 -8.61 3.69
N HIS A 663 -14.44 -7.30 3.90
CA HIS A 663 -15.26 -6.73 4.99
C HIS A 663 -16.73 -7.18 4.95
N VAL A 664 -17.37 -7.10 3.77
CA VAL A 664 -18.81 -7.44 3.61
C VAL A 664 -19.08 -8.93 3.83
N ILE A 665 -18.22 -9.79 3.29
CA ILE A 665 -18.35 -11.25 3.40
C ILE A 665 -18.12 -11.67 4.85
N ALA A 666 -17.10 -11.10 5.50
CA ALA A 666 -16.76 -11.39 6.89
C ALA A 666 -17.91 -11.03 7.84
N ASN A 667 -18.52 -9.85 7.70
CA ASN A 667 -19.64 -9.44 8.55
C ASN A 667 -20.85 -10.36 8.36
N THR A 668 -21.17 -10.75 7.12
CA THR A 668 -22.29 -11.64 6.82
C THR A 668 -22.10 -13.02 7.48
N ILE A 669 -20.92 -13.62 7.31
CA ILE A 669 -20.58 -14.92 7.93
C ILE A 669 -20.57 -14.81 9.46
N ALA A 670 -20.02 -13.72 10.01
CA ALA A 670 -19.97 -13.50 11.44
C ALA A 670 -21.38 -13.36 12.06
N SER A 671 -22.27 -12.59 11.43
CA SER A 671 -23.66 -12.43 11.89
C SER A 671 -24.42 -13.75 11.82
N PHE A 672 -24.20 -14.54 10.76
CA PHE A 672 -24.76 -15.88 10.65
C PHE A 672 -24.24 -16.82 11.75
N CYS A 673 -22.92 -16.88 11.98
CA CYS A 673 -22.33 -17.69 13.04
C CYS A 673 -22.89 -17.31 14.42
N MET A 674 -23.00 -16.01 14.67
CA MET A 674 -23.54 -15.47 15.91
C MET A 674 -24.99 -15.93 16.16
N LEU A 675 -25.87 -15.84 15.16
CA LEU A 675 -27.25 -16.31 15.26
C LEU A 675 -27.30 -17.82 15.55
N ASN A 676 -26.47 -18.62 14.88
CA ASN A 676 -26.42 -20.06 15.08
C ASN A 676 -25.98 -20.43 16.51
N PHE A 677 -24.95 -19.77 17.04
CA PHE A 677 -24.49 -20.02 18.40
C PHE A 677 -25.51 -19.57 19.46
N MET A 678 -26.23 -18.48 19.22
CA MET A 678 -27.33 -18.03 20.07
C MET A 678 -28.47 -19.07 20.16
N LEU A 679 -28.85 -19.67 19.02
CA LEU A 679 -29.89 -20.70 18.97
C LEU A 679 -29.47 -22.01 19.66
N THR A 680 -28.20 -22.41 19.48
CA THR A 680 -27.67 -23.69 19.96
C THR A 680 -27.05 -23.64 21.37
N GLY A 681 -27.04 -22.48 22.02
CA GLY A 681 -26.41 -22.29 23.35
C GLY A 681 -27.13 -22.90 24.54
N GLY A 682 -28.26 -23.59 24.36
CA GLY A 682 -28.95 -24.31 25.43
C GLY A 682 -29.95 -23.51 26.26
N PHE A 683 -30.02 -22.19 26.07
CA PHE A 683 -31.03 -21.34 26.74
C PHE A 683 -32.29 -21.14 25.88
N VAL A 684 -32.14 -20.72 24.62
CA VAL A 684 -33.27 -20.49 23.69
C VAL A 684 -33.96 -21.82 23.35
N MET A 685 -33.18 -22.82 22.98
CA MET A 685 -33.63 -24.20 22.86
C MET A 685 -32.98 -25.04 23.95
N ALA A 686 -33.80 -25.58 24.86
CA ALA A 686 -33.36 -26.56 25.83
C ALA A 686 -32.88 -27.83 25.11
N ARG A 687 -31.82 -28.46 25.62
CA ARG A 687 -31.20 -29.64 25.01
C ARG A 687 -32.21 -30.74 24.67
N ASP A 688 -33.12 -31.01 25.60
CA ASP A 688 -34.09 -32.11 25.48
C ASP A 688 -35.17 -31.83 24.42
N ASN A 689 -35.31 -30.57 23.98
CA ASN A 689 -36.20 -30.17 22.89
C ASN A 689 -35.51 -30.16 21.52
N VAL A 690 -34.17 -30.33 21.48
CA VAL A 690 -33.43 -30.38 20.22
C VAL A 690 -33.60 -31.77 19.60
N LYS A 691 -34.10 -31.82 18.35
CA LYS A 691 -34.24 -33.08 17.61
C LYS A 691 -32.89 -33.79 17.46
N ASN A 692 -32.89 -35.13 17.53
CA ASN A 692 -31.67 -35.96 17.48
C ASN A 692 -30.73 -35.64 16.31
N LEU A 693 -31.24 -35.29 15.13
CA LEU A 693 -30.42 -34.94 13.96
C LEU A 693 -29.65 -33.61 14.10
N TRP A 694 -30.10 -32.70 14.97
CA TRP A 694 -29.52 -31.35 15.15
C TRP A 694 -28.74 -31.21 16.47
N ILE A 695 -28.69 -32.27 17.28
CA ILE A 695 -28.04 -32.25 18.60
C ILE A 695 -26.54 -31.96 18.52
N TRP A 696 -25.88 -32.30 17.40
CA TRP A 696 -24.47 -32.00 17.18
C TRP A 696 -24.20 -30.48 17.23
N GLY A 697 -25.14 -29.64 16.78
CA GLY A 697 -25.00 -28.19 16.83
C GLY A 697 -24.94 -27.65 18.26
N TYR A 698 -25.65 -28.30 19.20
CA TYR A 698 -25.57 -28.01 20.63
C TYR A 698 -24.17 -28.35 21.19
N TRP A 699 -23.59 -29.48 20.77
CA TRP A 699 -22.27 -29.92 21.23
C TRP A 699 -21.09 -29.13 20.65
N ILE A 700 -21.24 -28.59 19.43
CA ILE A 700 -20.21 -27.73 18.81
C ILE A 700 -20.26 -26.30 19.35
N SER A 701 -21.36 -25.87 19.96
CA SER A 701 -21.52 -24.48 20.38
C SER A 701 -20.65 -24.14 21.61
N PRO A 702 -19.71 -23.17 21.53
CA PRO A 702 -18.99 -22.69 22.71
C PRO A 702 -19.94 -22.04 23.73
N LEU A 703 -21.08 -21.51 23.27
CA LEU A 703 -22.10 -20.88 24.11
C LEU A 703 -22.76 -21.89 25.06
N MET A 704 -22.92 -23.14 24.62
CA MET A 704 -23.48 -24.22 25.44
C MET A 704 -22.61 -24.50 26.67
N TYR A 705 -21.30 -24.61 26.47
CA TYR A 705 -20.35 -24.83 27.56
C TYR A 705 -20.30 -23.64 28.54
N ALA A 706 -20.38 -22.42 28.01
CA ALA A 706 -20.46 -21.20 28.83
C ALA A 706 -21.75 -21.15 29.67
N GLN A 707 -22.90 -21.38 29.05
CA GLN A 707 -24.21 -21.35 29.71
C GLN A 707 -24.30 -22.42 30.80
N ASN A 708 -23.87 -23.65 30.51
CA ASN A 708 -23.87 -24.74 31.48
C ASN A 708 -22.93 -24.42 32.67
N ALA A 709 -21.71 -23.95 32.41
CA ALA A 709 -20.75 -23.67 33.47
C ALA A 709 -21.16 -22.49 34.37
N LEU A 710 -21.70 -21.41 33.80
CA LEU A 710 -22.19 -20.26 34.57
C LEU A 710 -23.45 -20.60 35.37
N SER A 711 -24.38 -21.35 34.77
CA SER A 711 -25.60 -21.80 35.47
C SER A 711 -25.24 -22.73 36.63
N VAL A 712 -24.33 -23.68 36.44
CA VAL A 712 -23.84 -24.55 37.52
C VAL A 712 -23.13 -23.76 38.62
N ASN A 713 -22.37 -22.72 38.25
CA ASN A 713 -21.71 -21.82 39.22
C ASN A 713 -22.71 -21.02 40.08
N GLU A 714 -23.86 -20.62 39.54
CA GLU A 714 -24.87 -19.88 40.30
C GLU A 714 -25.81 -20.81 41.09
N PHE A 715 -26.47 -21.77 40.43
CA PHE A 715 -27.55 -22.55 41.03
C PHE A 715 -27.08 -23.63 42.02
N LEU A 716 -25.79 -23.99 42.03
CA LEU A 716 -25.22 -24.80 43.10
C LEU A 716 -24.75 -23.95 44.31
N GLY A 717 -25.10 -22.66 44.33
CA GLY A 717 -24.82 -21.68 45.39
C GLY A 717 -25.51 -21.96 46.71
N HIS A 718 -24.99 -21.38 47.80
CA HIS A 718 -25.65 -21.44 49.10
C HIS A 718 -27.02 -20.74 49.05
N SER A 719 -27.12 -19.70 48.22
CA SER A 719 -28.32 -18.93 47.91
C SER A 719 -29.49 -19.76 47.37
N TRP A 720 -29.20 -20.85 46.68
CA TRP A 720 -30.18 -21.73 46.01
C TRP A 720 -30.36 -23.07 46.71
N ASN A 721 -29.69 -23.25 47.86
CA ASN A 721 -29.78 -24.46 48.68
C ASN A 721 -30.98 -24.42 49.64
N LYS A 722 -32.16 -24.09 49.10
CA LYS A 722 -33.45 -24.17 49.81
C LYS A 722 -34.20 -25.42 49.32
N THR A 723 -34.88 -26.11 50.23
CA THR A 723 -35.77 -27.23 49.88
C THR A 723 -37.21 -26.75 49.86
N THR A 724 -37.90 -26.87 48.73
CA THR A 724 -39.33 -26.55 48.63
C THR A 724 -40.18 -27.68 49.20
N PRO A 725 -41.35 -27.40 49.81
CA PRO A 725 -42.18 -28.42 50.47
C PRO A 725 -42.59 -29.59 49.56
N SER A 726 -42.68 -29.36 48.25
CA SER A 726 -43.10 -30.34 47.25
C SER A 726 -41.99 -31.28 46.74
N PHE A 727 -40.70 -30.98 46.98
CA PHE A 727 -39.58 -31.78 46.46
C PHE A 727 -38.42 -31.87 47.45
N LYS A 728 -37.96 -33.09 47.77
CA LYS A 728 -36.81 -33.36 48.68
C LYS A 728 -35.43 -32.97 48.11
N ARG A 729 -35.36 -32.30 46.96
CA ARG A 729 -34.10 -31.90 46.29
C ARG A 729 -33.88 -30.38 46.42
N PRO A 730 -32.62 -29.90 46.43
CA PRO A 730 -32.34 -28.47 46.48
C PRO A 730 -32.89 -27.74 45.24
N LEU A 731 -33.50 -26.58 45.45
CA LEU A 731 -34.19 -25.78 44.43
C LEU A 731 -33.31 -25.50 43.21
N GLY A 732 -32.04 -25.16 43.40
CA GLY A 732 -31.12 -24.89 42.31
C GLY A 732 -30.90 -26.09 41.36
N ARG A 733 -30.94 -27.33 41.87
CA ARG A 733 -30.84 -28.53 41.02
C ARG A 733 -32.08 -28.74 40.16
N LEU A 734 -33.25 -28.44 40.71
CA LEU A 734 -34.53 -28.50 39.99
C LEU A 734 -34.57 -27.46 38.86
N VAL A 735 -34.04 -26.26 39.10
CA VAL A 735 -33.92 -25.21 38.07
C VAL A 735 -33.03 -25.68 36.91
N LEU A 736 -31.86 -26.27 37.19
CA LEU A 736 -30.97 -26.80 36.15
C LEU A 736 -31.61 -27.93 35.33
N GLU A 737 -32.23 -28.91 36.01
CA GLU A 737 -32.89 -30.05 35.37
C GLU A 737 -34.09 -29.60 34.51
N SER A 738 -34.87 -28.60 34.96
CA SER A 738 -36.04 -28.09 34.23
C SER A 738 -35.71 -27.46 32.86
N ARG A 739 -34.46 -27.03 32.66
CA ARG A 739 -33.99 -26.43 31.40
C ARG A 739 -33.01 -27.34 30.64
N GLY A 740 -32.85 -28.59 31.06
CA GLY A 740 -31.94 -29.55 30.42
C GLY A 740 -30.45 -29.24 30.62
N ILE A 741 -30.09 -28.45 31.64
CA ILE A 741 -28.70 -28.16 32.02
C ILE A 741 -28.18 -29.26 32.94
N PHE A 742 -26.92 -29.62 32.78
CA PHE A 742 -26.31 -30.67 33.59
C PHE A 742 -26.06 -30.22 35.05
N PRO A 743 -26.61 -30.91 36.06
CA PRO A 743 -26.54 -30.46 37.45
C PRO A 743 -25.22 -30.79 38.19
N ASN A 744 -24.26 -31.44 37.53
CA ASN A 744 -23.02 -31.88 38.19
C ASN A 744 -21.97 -30.77 38.26
N THR A 745 -21.30 -30.62 39.40
CA THR A 745 -20.23 -29.63 39.64
C THR A 745 -19.07 -29.73 38.64
N LYS A 746 -18.79 -30.91 38.09
CA LYS A 746 -17.74 -31.15 37.09
C LYS A 746 -17.93 -30.31 35.82
N TRP A 747 -19.17 -29.96 35.47
CA TRP A 747 -19.47 -29.17 34.27
C TRP A 747 -18.92 -27.75 34.29
N TYR A 748 -18.63 -27.20 35.48
CA TYR A 748 -17.91 -25.93 35.60
C TYR A 748 -16.52 -26.03 34.95
N TRP A 749 -15.73 -27.03 35.35
CA TRP A 749 -14.37 -27.22 34.85
C TRP A 749 -14.33 -27.73 33.41
N ILE A 750 -15.33 -28.53 33.00
CA ILE A 750 -15.50 -28.91 31.58
C ILE A 750 -15.74 -27.65 30.74
N GLY A 751 -16.58 -26.71 31.20
CA GLY A 751 -16.80 -25.45 30.50
C GLY A 751 -15.55 -24.59 30.39
N VAL A 752 -14.78 -24.46 31.49
CA VAL A 752 -13.47 -23.76 31.49
C VAL A 752 -12.51 -24.39 30.47
N GLY A 753 -12.35 -25.72 30.52
CA GLY A 753 -11.46 -26.45 29.61
C GLY A 753 -11.90 -26.36 28.15
N ALA A 754 -13.20 -26.48 27.87
CA ALA A 754 -13.76 -26.36 26.52
C ALA A 754 -13.56 -24.95 25.96
N LEU A 755 -13.87 -23.90 26.73
CA LEU A 755 -13.68 -22.51 26.30
C LEU A 755 -12.20 -22.21 26.02
N LEU A 756 -11.28 -22.66 26.88
CA LEU A 756 -9.85 -22.52 26.64
C LEU A 756 -9.40 -23.27 25.37
N GLY A 757 -9.96 -24.46 25.13
CA GLY A 757 -9.78 -25.20 23.88
C GLY A 757 -10.23 -24.40 22.65
N TYR A 758 -11.40 -23.76 22.71
CA TYR A 758 -11.90 -22.89 21.63
C TYR A 758 -11.03 -21.65 21.42
N VAL A 759 -10.52 -21.03 22.49
CA VAL A 759 -9.57 -19.90 22.38
C VAL A 759 -8.34 -20.32 21.58
N LEU A 760 -7.74 -21.47 21.92
CA LEU A 760 -6.58 -21.98 21.20
C LEU A 760 -6.93 -22.35 19.75
N LEU A 761 -8.03 -23.07 19.55
CA LEU A 761 -8.49 -23.50 18.24
C LEU A 761 -8.67 -22.33 17.28
N PHE A 762 -9.44 -21.30 17.66
CA PHE A 762 -9.71 -20.18 16.76
C PHE A 762 -8.48 -19.33 16.48
N ASN A 763 -7.59 -19.13 17.46
CA ASN A 763 -6.35 -18.38 17.23
C ASN A 763 -5.35 -19.16 16.35
N ILE A 764 -5.27 -20.48 16.50
CA ILE A 764 -4.44 -21.34 15.62
C ILE A 764 -5.02 -21.34 14.21
N LEU A 765 -6.33 -21.55 14.05
CA LEU A 765 -7.00 -21.49 12.75
C LEU A 765 -6.79 -20.12 12.11
N TYR A 766 -6.96 -19.02 12.84
CA TYR A 766 -6.68 -17.68 12.33
C TYR A 766 -5.24 -17.56 11.81
N SER A 767 -4.25 -18.09 12.53
CA SER A 767 -2.85 -18.10 12.11
C SER A 767 -2.61 -18.93 10.83
N VAL A 768 -3.18 -20.13 10.77
CA VAL A 768 -3.10 -21.03 9.61
C VAL A 768 -3.71 -20.37 8.37
N PHE A 769 -4.90 -19.79 8.52
CA PHE A 769 -5.59 -19.13 7.41
C PHE A 769 -4.83 -17.92 6.89
N LEU A 770 -4.25 -17.09 7.76
CA LEU A 770 -3.37 -15.99 7.33
C LEU A 770 -2.06 -16.46 6.68
N THR A 771 -1.61 -17.67 6.99
CA THR A 771 -0.39 -18.25 6.39
C THR A 771 -0.67 -18.74 4.97
N PHE A 772 -1.77 -19.45 4.76
CA PHE A 772 -2.02 -20.15 3.48
C PHE A 772 -2.96 -19.43 2.52
N LEU A 773 -3.86 -18.56 3.01
CA LEU A 773 -4.76 -17.83 2.12
C LEU A 773 -4.10 -16.54 1.61
N ASN A 774 -4.24 -16.29 0.32
CA ASN A 774 -3.81 -15.03 -0.31
C ASN A 774 -4.83 -13.91 -0.08
N PRO A 775 -4.55 -12.65 -0.44
CA PRO A 775 -5.58 -11.61 -0.51
C PRO A 775 -6.85 -12.08 -1.24
N PHE A 776 -7.99 -11.49 -0.92
CA PHE A 776 -9.20 -11.77 -1.68
C PHE A 776 -9.06 -11.15 -3.07
N ASP A 777 -8.81 -11.97 -4.09
CA ASP A 777 -8.66 -11.55 -5.49
C ASP A 777 -10.02 -11.06 -6.03
N ASN A 778 -10.29 -9.77 -5.89
CA ASN A 778 -11.41 -9.09 -6.58
C ASN A 778 -11.02 -8.60 -7.99
N ASN A 779 -9.74 -8.61 -8.34
CA ASN A 779 -9.24 -7.99 -9.57
C ASN A 779 -8.75 -9.06 -10.54
N GLN A 780 -9.64 -9.93 -11.01
CA GLN A 780 -9.35 -10.63 -12.25
C GLN A 780 -9.47 -9.59 -13.37
N PRO A 781 -8.42 -9.38 -14.19
CA PRO A 781 -8.53 -8.47 -15.32
C PRO A 781 -9.61 -9.02 -16.26
N THR A 782 -10.74 -8.33 -16.31
CA THR A 782 -11.79 -8.59 -17.30
C THR A 782 -11.32 -7.98 -18.60
N VAL A 783 -10.77 -8.80 -19.48
CA VAL A 783 -10.37 -8.32 -20.81
C VAL A 783 -11.59 -8.43 -21.72
N SER A 784 -11.99 -7.31 -22.34
CA SER A 784 -13.05 -7.32 -23.35
C SER A 784 -12.55 -8.05 -24.60
N GLU A 785 -13.48 -8.62 -25.38
CA GLU A 785 -13.12 -9.28 -26.64
C GLU A 785 -12.48 -8.30 -27.63
N GLU A 786 -12.88 -7.02 -27.62
CA GLU A 786 -12.31 -5.98 -28.47
C GLU A 786 -10.85 -5.67 -28.11
N THR A 787 -10.50 -5.59 -26.82
CA THR A 787 -9.11 -5.40 -26.40
C THR A 787 -8.23 -6.58 -26.82
N LEU A 788 -8.74 -7.80 -26.78
CA LEU A 788 -8.02 -8.98 -27.29
C LEU A 788 -7.79 -8.90 -28.79
N LYS A 789 -8.80 -8.47 -29.56
CA LYS A 789 -8.67 -8.27 -31.01
C LYS A 789 -7.66 -7.19 -31.35
N ILE A 790 -7.66 -6.06 -30.65
CA ILE A 790 -6.66 -4.99 -30.85
C ILE A 790 -5.25 -5.49 -30.53
N LYS A 791 -5.07 -6.24 -29.44
CA LYS A 791 -3.77 -6.85 -29.12
C LYS A 791 -3.32 -7.84 -30.18
N GLN A 792 -4.22 -8.67 -30.70
CA GLN A 792 -3.91 -9.58 -31.81
C GLN A 792 -3.54 -8.82 -33.09
N ALA A 793 -4.24 -7.72 -33.39
CA ALA A 793 -3.94 -6.85 -34.52
C ALA A 793 -2.56 -6.18 -34.38
N ASN A 794 -2.21 -5.65 -33.20
CA ASN A 794 -0.87 -5.11 -32.91
C ASN A 794 0.23 -6.18 -33.09
N LEU A 795 -0.10 -7.44 -32.76
CA LEU A 795 0.82 -8.58 -32.78
C LEU A 795 1.10 -9.14 -34.18
N ILE A 796 0.04 -9.34 -34.97
CA ILE A 796 0.09 -10.08 -36.24
C ILE A 796 -0.04 -9.15 -37.45
N GLY A 797 -0.56 -7.93 -37.27
CA GLY A 797 -0.78 -6.97 -38.35
C GLY A 797 -2.01 -7.24 -39.21
N GLU A 798 -2.89 -8.17 -38.82
CA GLU A 798 -4.18 -8.36 -39.48
C GLU A 798 -5.08 -7.14 -39.20
N LEU A 799 -5.43 -6.43 -40.28
CA LEU A 799 -6.39 -5.33 -40.25
C LEU A 799 -7.69 -5.83 -39.63
N LEU A 800 -8.15 -5.16 -38.58
CA LEU A 800 -9.58 -5.15 -38.27
C LEU A 800 -10.29 -4.71 -39.56
N GLU A 801 -11.12 -5.57 -40.13
CA GLU A 801 -12.33 -5.08 -40.78
C GLU A 801 -13.04 -4.24 -39.72
N ALA A 802 -12.69 -2.95 -39.66
CA ALA A 802 -13.49 -1.98 -38.97
C ALA A 802 -14.89 -2.21 -39.53
N SER A 803 -15.84 -2.48 -38.65
CA SER A 803 -17.24 -2.46 -38.95
C SER A 803 -17.64 -1.03 -39.35
N SER A 804 -17.22 -0.60 -40.54
CA SER A 804 -17.92 0.36 -41.37
C SER A 804 -19.15 -0.33 -41.99
N GLY A 805 -19.88 -1.07 -41.16
CA GLY A 805 -21.24 -1.50 -41.45
C GLY A 805 -22.10 -0.27 -41.25
N GLY A 806 -22.17 0.55 -42.28
CA GLY A 806 -23.10 1.68 -42.33
C GLY A 806 -24.49 1.19 -41.95
N TRP A 807 -25.05 1.79 -40.90
CA TRP A 807 -26.49 1.81 -40.72
C TRP A 807 -27.09 2.82 -41.71
N VAL A 808 -26.86 2.59 -43.00
CA VAL A 808 -27.68 3.16 -44.07
C VAL A 808 -28.75 2.11 -44.32
N ASN A 809 -29.85 2.22 -43.57
CA ASN A 809 -31.08 1.53 -43.91
C ASN A 809 -31.57 2.09 -45.25
N ASN A 810 -31.16 1.46 -46.34
CA ASN A 810 -31.90 1.52 -47.60
C ASN A 810 -33.19 0.70 -47.42
N SER A 811 -34.16 1.27 -46.72
CA SER A 811 -35.56 0.90 -46.91
C SER A 811 -36.12 1.80 -48.00
N THR A 812 -35.98 1.36 -49.24
CA THR A 812 -36.85 1.75 -50.34
C THR A 812 -38.28 1.33 -50.01
N MET A 813 -39.06 2.23 -49.42
CA MET A 813 -40.52 2.17 -49.49
C MET A 813 -41.03 3.42 -50.21
N ALA A 814 -41.55 3.17 -51.39
CA ALA A 814 -42.32 4.11 -52.17
C ALA A 814 -43.65 4.44 -51.46
N SER A 815 -43.89 5.72 -51.21
CA SER A 815 -45.21 6.30 -50.96
C SER A 815 -45.13 7.77 -51.39
N ARG A 816 -45.47 8.07 -52.65
CA ARG A 816 -46.71 8.73 -53.08
C ARG A 816 -46.94 10.10 -52.44
N ASP A 817 -46.84 11.11 -53.31
CA ASP A 817 -47.22 12.50 -53.13
C ASP A 817 -48.56 12.69 -52.41
N THR A 818 -48.63 13.69 -51.52
CA THR A 818 -49.71 14.68 -51.48
C THR A 818 -49.22 15.94 -50.76
N ALA A 819 -49.62 17.10 -51.30
CA ALA A 819 -49.25 18.45 -50.89
C ALA A 819 -49.89 18.87 -49.55
N ASP A 820 -49.20 19.70 -48.77
CA ASP A 820 -49.64 21.09 -48.48
C ASP A 820 -48.62 21.80 -47.56
N GLY A 821 -48.43 23.08 -47.82
CA GLY A 821 -47.29 23.87 -47.33
C GLY A 821 -47.43 24.54 -45.97
N LYS A 822 -46.31 25.06 -45.48
CA LYS A 822 -46.15 26.44 -44.96
C LYS A 822 -44.70 26.73 -44.57
N ASN A 823 -44.26 27.92 -44.97
CA ASN A 823 -42.96 28.56 -44.71
C ASN A 823 -42.53 28.53 -43.24
N SER A 824 -41.25 28.27 -42.99
CA SER A 824 -40.40 29.19 -42.20
C SER A 824 -38.92 28.89 -42.44
N ASP A 825 -38.14 29.95 -42.49
CA ASP A 825 -36.77 30.04 -42.97
C ASP A 825 -35.78 29.08 -42.30
N HIS A 826 -35.16 28.20 -43.11
CA HIS A 826 -33.91 27.54 -42.75
C HIS A 826 -32.77 28.16 -43.56
N THR A 827 -31.99 29.02 -42.90
CA THR A 827 -30.66 29.43 -43.34
C THR A 827 -29.77 28.19 -43.43
N THR A 828 -29.44 27.83 -44.66
CA THR A 828 -28.42 26.86 -45.05
C THR A 828 -27.07 27.20 -44.42
N MET A 829 -26.53 26.30 -43.58
CA MET A 829 -25.10 26.25 -43.30
C MET A 829 -24.51 25.00 -43.96
N ASN A 830 -23.74 25.26 -45.02
CA ASN A 830 -22.89 24.31 -45.73
C ASN A 830 -21.89 23.67 -44.75
N SER A 831 -22.02 22.36 -44.51
CA SER A 831 -20.95 21.55 -43.92
C SER A 831 -19.95 21.19 -45.02
N ILE A 832 -18.74 21.73 -44.91
CA ILE A 832 -17.58 21.29 -45.68
C ILE A 832 -17.21 19.87 -45.20
N PRO A 833 -17.05 18.88 -46.10
CA PRO A 833 -16.62 17.54 -45.70
C PRO A 833 -15.13 17.58 -45.37
N GLY A 834 -14.76 17.38 -44.09
CA GLY A 834 -13.35 17.26 -43.70
C GLY A 834 -12.96 17.63 -42.27
N LYS A 835 -13.88 18.07 -41.41
CA LYS A 835 -13.59 18.22 -39.97
C LYS A 835 -14.48 17.28 -39.16
N LYS A 836 -13.88 16.25 -38.54
CA LYS A 836 -14.49 15.50 -37.43
C LYS A 836 -14.76 16.50 -36.29
N GLY A 837 -15.92 17.15 -36.30
CA GLY A 837 -16.38 18.03 -35.24
C GLY A 837 -17.33 17.26 -34.33
N MET A 838 -17.23 17.47 -33.01
CA MET A 838 -18.14 16.82 -32.05
C MET A 838 -19.61 17.12 -32.42
N VAL A 839 -20.47 16.10 -32.33
CA VAL A 839 -21.91 16.19 -32.64
C VAL A 839 -22.66 17.25 -31.82
N LEU A 840 -22.14 17.63 -30.64
CA LEU A 840 -22.74 18.63 -29.76
C LEU A 840 -21.97 19.96 -29.82
N HIS A 841 -22.70 21.05 -30.08
CA HIS A 841 -22.17 22.41 -30.00
C HIS A 841 -22.10 22.91 -28.55
N PHE A 842 -20.90 23.30 -28.11
CA PHE A 842 -20.67 23.90 -26.79
C PHE A 842 -20.59 25.44 -26.89
N VAL A 843 -21.24 26.15 -25.97
CA VAL A 843 -21.17 27.61 -25.88
C VAL A 843 -19.83 28.01 -25.24
N PRO A 844 -19.03 28.90 -25.85
CA PRO A 844 -17.78 29.37 -25.26
C PRO A 844 -18.06 30.20 -23.99
N LEU A 845 -17.41 29.84 -22.89
CA LEU A 845 -17.50 30.54 -21.60
C LEU A 845 -16.14 31.14 -21.21
N SER A 846 -16.14 32.34 -20.64
CA SER A 846 -14.97 32.91 -19.98
C SER A 846 -15.10 32.81 -18.46
N VAL A 847 -13.99 32.55 -17.77
CA VAL A 847 -13.94 32.51 -16.31
C VAL A 847 -12.99 33.60 -15.85
N THR A 848 -13.42 34.50 -14.99
CA THR A 848 -12.61 35.57 -14.42
C THR A 848 -12.67 35.48 -12.91
N PHE A 849 -11.53 35.67 -12.26
CA PHE A 849 -11.43 35.63 -10.81
C PHE A 849 -10.48 36.71 -10.31
N ASP A 850 -10.83 37.34 -9.20
CA ASP A 850 -10.11 38.50 -8.68
C ASP A 850 -9.96 38.42 -7.15
N ASP A 851 -8.73 38.69 -6.70
CA ASP A 851 -8.27 38.66 -5.30
C ASP A 851 -8.70 37.40 -4.54
N ILE A 852 -8.54 36.22 -5.17
CA ILE A 852 -8.92 34.95 -4.54
C ILE A 852 -7.97 34.64 -3.39
N LYS A 853 -8.52 34.66 -2.17
CA LYS A 853 -7.85 34.24 -0.94
C LYS A 853 -8.54 33.01 -0.39
N TYR A 854 -7.74 32.09 0.14
CA TYR A 854 -8.24 30.90 0.82
C TYR A 854 -7.45 30.65 2.08
N SER A 855 -8.16 30.63 3.21
CA SER A 855 -7.55 30.38 4.52
C SER A 855 -8.26 29.25 5.26
N VAL A 856 -7.51 28.54 6.08
CA VAL A 856 -8.01 27.47 6.97
C VAL A 856 -7.59 27.77 8.40
N ASP A 857 -8.32 27.27 9.38
CA ASP A 857 -7.92 27.42 10.78
C ASP A 857 -6.54 26.77 11.01
N MET A 858 -5.70 27.44 11.81
CA MET A 858 -4.33 26.98 12.06
C MET A 858 -4.37 25.63 12.80
N PRO A 859 -3.70 24.58 12.26
CA PRO A 859 -3.64 23.27 12.91
C PRO A 859 -3.06 23.36 14.34
N GLU A 860 -3.58 22.55 15.25
CA GLU A 860 -3.17 22.57 16.67
C GLU A 860 -1.68 22.24 16.84
N GLU A 861 -1.11 21.41 15.96
CA GLU A 861 0.30 21.05 15.99
C GLU A 861 1.22 22.22 15.65
N ILE A 862 0.77 23.16 14.81
CA ILE A 862 1.54 24.35 14.40
C ILE A 862 1.38 25.46 15.43
N LYS A 863 0.19 25.59 16.05
CA LYS A 863 0.01 26.49 17.21
C LYS A 863 0.94 26.11 18.38
N ALA A 864 1.15 24.81 18.60
CA ALA A 864 2.08 24.32 19.63
C ALA A 864 3.55 24.68 19.35
N GLN A 865 3.90 25.01 18.09
CA GLN A 865 5.24 25.47 17.69
C GLN A 865 5.42 27.00 17.81
N GLY A 866 4.46 27.72 18.41
CA GLY A 866 4.59 29.14 18.74
C GLY A 866 4.12 30.13 17.66
N VAL A 867 3.37 29.67 16.66
CA VAL A 867 2.80 30.55 15.63
C VAL A 867 1.57 31.29 16.18
N VAL A 868 1.60 32.63 16.15
CA VAL A 868 0.57 33.53 16.74
C VAL A 868 -0.67 33.64 15.84
N GLU A 869 -0.54 33.38 14.54
CA GLU A 869 -1.63 33.51 13.58
C GLU A 869 -2.73 32.45 13.79
N SER A 870 -3.99 32.90 13.74
CA SER A 870 -5.16 32.04 13.95
C SER A 870 -5.56 31.26 12.69
N ARG A 871 -5.19 31.76 11.51
CA ARG A 871 -5.53 31.19 10.20
C ARG A 871 -4.29 31.01 9.35
N LEU A 872 -4.19 29.85 8.70
CA LEU A 872 -3.18 29.59 7.68
C LEU A 872 -3.74 29.99 6.31
N GLU A 873 -3.16 31.01 5.71
CA GLU A 873 -3.51 31.45 4.36
C GLU A 873 -2.77 30.61 3.30
N LEU A 874 -3.52 29.93 2.45
CA LEU A 874 -3.02 29.03 1.41
C LEU A 874 -3.01 29.66 0.02
N LEU A 875 -3.97 30.54 -0.27
CA LEU A 875 -3.99 31.37 -1.49
C LEU A 875 -3.95 32.83 -1.07
N LYS A 876 -3.01 33.59 -1.63
CA LYS A 876 -2.71 34.97 -1.23
C LYS A 876 -3.06 35.93 -2.36
N GLY A 877 -4.35 36.27 -2.49
CA GLY A 877 -4.85 37.27 -3.44
C GLY A 877 -4.55 36.95 -4.90
N VAL A 878 -4.99 35.78 -5.38
CA VAL A 878 -4.72 35.33 -6.75
C VAL A 878 -5.81 35.83 -7.70
N SER A 879 -5.42 36.60 -8.73
CA SER A 879 -6.32 37.08 -9.80
C SER A 879 -5.95 36.47 -11.15
N GLY A 880 -6.92 36.29 -12.04
CA GLY A 880 -6.69 35.75 -13.38
C GLY A 880 -7.94 35.59 -14.23
N SER A 881 -7.75 35.18 -15.49
CA SER A 881 -8.86 34.89 -16.41
C SER A 881 -8.56 33.73 -17.34
N PHE A 882 -9.55 32.91 -17.61
CA PHE A 882 -9.54 31.83 -18.59
C PHE A 882 -10.46 32.20 -19.75
N ARG A 883 -9.89 32.26 -20.95
CA ARG A 883 -10.60 32.69 -22.17
C ARG A 883 -11.04 31.47 -22.99
N PRO A 884 -12.20 31.53 -23.64
CA PRO A 884 -12.62 30.46 -24.54
C PRO A 884 -11.65 30.32 -25.72
N GLY A 885 -11.41 29.09 -26.16
CA GLY A 885 -10.49 28.79 -27.26
C GLY A 885 -9.00 28.86 -26.91
N VAL A 886 -8.65 29.16 -25.64
CA VAL A 886 -7.27 29.20 -25.16
C VAL A 886 -7.02 28.03 -24.23
N LEU A 887 -6.03 27.20 -24.55
CA LEU A 887 -5.55 26.15 -23.65
C LEU A 887 -4.61 26.76 -22.59
N THR A 888 -5.15 27.00 -21.40
CA THR A 888 -4.38 27.57 -20.27
C THR A 888 -3.84 26.46 -19.37
N ALA A 889 -2.53 26.44 -19.16
CA ALA A 889 -1.87 25.52 -18.23
C ALA A 889 -1.54 26.22 -16.90
N LEU A 890 -1.89 25.60 -15.78
CA LEU A 890 -1.51 26.05 -14.44
C LEU A 890 -0.27 25.27 -13.96
N MET A 891 0.89 25.93 -13.90
CA MET A 891 2.16 25.30 -13.54
C MET A 891 2.74 25.85 -12.24
N GLY A 892 3.46 24.99 -11.51
CA GLY A 892 4.10 25.33 -10.24
C GLY A 892 4.54 24.08 -9.49
N VAL A 893 5.45 24.21 -8.53
CA VAL A 893 5.96 23.10 -7.71
C VAL A 893 4.86 22.45 -6.85
N SER A 894 5.09 21.23 -6.37
CA SER A 894 4.18 20.60 -5.41
C SER A 894 3.99 21.48 -4.18
N GLY A 895 2.76 21.60 -3.67
CA GLY A 895 2.43 22.50 -2.55
C GLY A 895 2.20 23.97 -2.90
N ALA A 896 2.41 24.41 -4.14
CA ALA A 896 2.20 25.81 -4.57
C ALA A 896 0.72 26.30 -4.60
N GLY A 897 -0.24 25.49 -4.13
CA GLY A 897 -1.65 25.88 -4.12
C GLY A 897 -2.42 25.65 -5.42
N LYS A 898 -1.86 24.95 -6.42
CA LYS A 898 -2.51 24.70 -7.73
C LYS A 898 -3.89 24.03 -7.61
N THR A 899 -3.93 22.87 -6.97
CA THR A 899 -5.17 22.12 -6.73
C THR A 899 -6.12 22.92 -5.85
N THR A 900 -5.59 23.66 -4.87
CA THR A 900 -6.40 24.55 -4.01
C THR A 900 -7.09 25.63 -4.84
N LEU A 901 -6.38 26.29 -5.76
CA LEU A 901 -6.94 27.28 -6.66
C LEU A 901 -8.02 26.66 -7.55
N MET A 902 -7.76 25.51 -8.18
CA MET A 902 -8.76 24.83 -9.01
C MET A 902 -9.99 24.40 -8.19
N ASP A 903 -9.81 23.86 -6.99
CA ASP A 903 -10.90 23.45 -6.11
C ASP A 903 -11.75 24.66 -5.65
N VAL A 904 -11.13 25.82 -5.39
CA VAL A 904 -11.84 27.06 -5.06
C VAL A 904 -12.61 27.58 -6.28
N LEU A 905 -11.98 27.62 -7.46
CA LEU A 905 -12.61 28.07 -8.70
C LEU A 905 -13.79 27.20 -9.11
N VAL A 906 -13.74 25.88 -8.85
CA VAL A 906 -14.86 24.95 -9.10
C VAL A 906 -15.85 24.90 -7.93
N GLY A 907 -15.46 25.40 -6.75
CA GLY A 907 -16.29 25.50 -5.54
C GLY A 907 -16.48 24.17 -4.82
N ARG A 908 -15.42 23.35 -4.82
CA ARG A 908 -15.33 22.07 -4.10
C ARG A 908 -14.81 22.23 -2.67
N LYS A 909 -14.18 23.36 -2.34
CA LYS A 909 -13.79 23.67 -0.95
C LYS A 909 -15.02 24.08 -0.15
N THR A 910 -15.52 23.16 0.68
CA THR A 910 -16.64 23.39 1.61
C THR A 910 -16.19 23.83 3.02
N SER A 911 -14.91 23.65 3.32
CA SER A 911 -14.27 24.04 4.59
C SER A 911 -13.24 25.15 4.37
N GLY A 912 -13.08 26.03 5.36
CA GLY A 912 -12.20 27.20 5.29
C GLY A 912 -12.92 28.45 4.79
N TYR A 913 -12.20 29.56 4.75
CA TYR A 913 -12.73 30.86 4.35
C TYR A 913 -12.22 31.19 2.95
N ILE A 914 -13.15 31.44 2.03
CA ILE A 914 -12.88 31.86 0.65
C ILE A 914 -13.28 33.33 0.54
N GLU A 915 -12.36 34.16 0.09
CA GLU A 915 -12.58 35.57 -0.21
C GLU A 915 -12.19 35.85 -1.68
N GLY A 916 -12.70 36.95 -2.23
CA GLY A 916 -12.53 37.33 -3.63
C GLY A 916 -13.76 37.04 -4.50
N ASN A 917 -13.69 37.42 -5.77
CA ASN A 917 -14.82 37.37 -6.70
C ASN A 917 -14.55 36.41 -7.86
N ILE A 918 -15.53 35.59 -8.22
CA ILE A 918 -15.48 34.70 -9.40
C ILE A 918 -16.67 35.01 -10.30
N THR A 919 -16.41 35.30 -11.57
CA THR A 919 -17.42 35.61 -12.58
C THR A 919 -17.28 34.69 -13.81
N ILE A 920 -18.42 34.25 -14.35
CA ILE A 920 -18.52 33.41 -15.54
C ILE A 920 -19.21 34.24 -16.63
N SER A 921 -18.49 34.56 -17.70
CA SER A 921 -18.95 35.43 -18.77
C SER A 921 -19.53 36.76 -18.25
N GLY A 922 -18.92 37.34 -17.21
CA GLY A 922 -19.34 38.58 -16.56
C GLY A 922 -20.42 38.44 -15.48
N TYR A 923 -21.06 37.28 -15.33
CA TYR A 923 -22.06 37.04 -14.28
C TYR A 923 -21.41 36.44 -13.02
N PRO A 924 -21.86 36.79 -11.80
CA PRO A 924 -21.35 36.18 -10.59
C PRO A 924 -21.58 34.67 -10.59
N LYS A 925 -20.56 33.90 -10.21
CA LYS A 925 -20.61 32.44 -10.17
C LYS A 925 -21.68 31.97 -9.18
N LYS A 926 -22.69 31.25 -9.67
CA LYS A 926 -23.65 30.51 -8.82
C LYS A 926 -23.19 29.06 -8.67
N GLN A 927 -22.89 28.64 -7.44
CA GLN A 927 -22.30 27.33 -7.19
C GLN A 927 -23.21 26.16 -7.64
N GLU A 928 -24.52 26.28 -7.45
CA GLU A 928 -25.51 25.25 -7.76
C GLU A 928 -25.56 24.86 -9.25
N THR A 929 -25.37 25.84 -10.14
CA THR A 929 -25.49 25.63 -11.59
C THR A 929 -24.14 25.47 -12.28
N PHE A 930 -23.05 25.93 -11.66
CA PHE A 930 -21.71 25.94 -12.25
C PHE A 930 -21.20 24.54 -12.65
N ALA A 931 -21.54 23.52 -11.88
CA ALA A 931 -21.14 22.13 -12.16
C ALA A 931 -21.75 21.56 -13.46
N ARG A 932 -22.81 22.17 -14.01
CA ARG A 932 -23.42 21.74 -15.28
C ARG A 932 -22.66 22.22 -16.52
N VAL A 933 -21.88 23.29 -16.37
CA VAL A 933 -21.16 23.94 -17.48
C VAL A 933 -19.64 23.80 -17.35
N SER A 934 -19.16 23.13 -16.30
CA SER A 934 -17.74 22.88 -16.06
C SER A 934 -17.49 21.39 -15.88
N GLY A 935 -16.45 20.87 -16.54
CA GLY A 935 -15.89 19.55 -16.26
C GLY A 935 -14.70 19.68 -15.33
N TYR A 936 -14.65 18.86 -14.28
CA TYR A 936 -13.48 18.75 -13.40
C TYR A 936 -13.09 17.28 -13.31
N CYS A 937 -11.84 16.98 -13.63
CA CYS A 937 -11.26 15.66 -13.41
C CYS A 937 -10.44 15.74 -12.12
N GLU A 938 -10.73 14.85 -11.18
CA GLU A 938 -10.07 14.84 -9.88
C GLU A 938 -8.68 14.21 -9.98
N GLN A 939 -7.83 14.44 -8.98
CA GLN A 939 -6.53 13.77 -8.91
C GLN A 939 -6.65 12.28 -8.58
N ASN A 940 -7.67 11.91 -7.81
CA ASN A 940 -8.01 10.53 -7.52
C ASN A 940 -9.35 10.21 -8.17
N ASP A 941 -9.36 9.25 -9.07
CA ASP A 941 -10.58 8.84 -9.75
C ASP A 941 -11.48 8.03 -8.81
N ILE A 942 -12.70 8.53 -8.58
CA ILE A 942 -13.72 7.82 -7.82
C ILE A 942 -14.80 7.37 -8.80
N HIS A 943 -14.67 6.13 -9.26
CA HIS A 943 -15.67 5.48 -10.11
C HIS A 943 -16.37 4.35 -9.37
N SER A 944 -17.58 4.03 -9.81
CA SER A 944 -18.27 2.83 -9.34
C SER A 944 -17.56 1.60 -9.90
N PRO A 945 -16.95 0.73 -9.07
CA PRO A 945 -16.07 -0.34 -9.55
C PRO A 945 -16.79 -1.45 -10.31
N ASN A 946 -18.13 -1.51 -10.23
CA ASN A 946 -18.95 -2.58 -10.79
C ASN A 946 -19.63 -2.19 -12.12
N VAL A 947 -19.31 -1.02 -12.68
CA VAL A 947 -19.95 -0.46 -13.88
C VAL A 947 -18.91 -0.39 -15.01
N THR A 948 -19.33 -0.69 -16.25
CA THR A 948 -18.42 -0.60 -17.41
C THR A 948 -18.08 0.85 -17.77
N VAL A 949 -17.03 1.05 -18.58
CA VAL A 949 -16.64 2.38 -19.08
C VAL A 949 -17.78 3.00 -19.88
N TYR A 950 -18.39 2.24 -20.78
CA TYR A 950 -19.52 2.70 -21.58
C TYR A 950 -20.73 3.12 -20.72
N GLU A 951 -21.11 2.29 -19.74
CA GLU A 951 -22.21 2.60 -18.81
C GLU A 951 -21.90 3.84 -17.95
N SER A 952 -20.64 4.03 -17.57
CA SER A 952 -20.20 5.22 -16.81
C SER A 952 -20.30 6.50 -17.66
N LEU A 953 -19.86 6.45 -18.92
CA LEU A 953 -20.01 7.57 -19.86
C LEU A 953 -21.48 7.84 -20.17
N ALA A 954 -22.27 6.79 -20.39
CA ALA A 954 -23.70 6.92 -20.59
C ALA A 954 -24.36 7.59 -19.40
N PHE A 955 -24.14 7.11 -18.18
CA PHE A 955 -24.67 7.71 -16.95
C PHE A 955 -24.28 9.19 -16.80
N SER A 956 -23.01 9.52 -17.06
CA SER A 956 -22.52 10.91 -17.06
C SER A 956 -23.23 11.78 -18.11
N ALA A 957 -23.40 11.27 -19.33
CA ALA A 957 -24.11 11.95 -20.40
C ALA A 957 -25.60 12.16 -20.07
N PHE A 958 -26.27 11.19 -19.45
CA PHE A 958 -27.65 11.30 -18.97
C PHE A 958 -27.83 12.41 -17.93
N LEU A 959 -26.85 12.64 -17.05
CA LEU A 959 -26.94 13.63 -15.98
C LEU A 959 -26.52 15.04 -16.41
N ARG A 960 -25.59 15.16 -17.35
CA ARG A 960 -25.00 16.45 -17.75
C ARG A 960 -25.64 17.07 -18.98
N LEU A 961 -26.10 16.26 -19.93
CA LEU A 961 -26.72 16.78 -21.15
C LEU A 961 -28.14 17.26 -20.86
N PRO A 962 -28.59 18.35 -21.50
CA PRO A 962 -29.94 18.84 -21.31
C PRO A 962 -30.98 17.83 -21.85
N ALA A 963 -32.17 17.84 -21.25
CA ALA A 963 -33.23 16.86 -21.51
C ALA A 963 -33.76 16.88 -22.96
N ASN A 964 -33.48 17.95 -23.71
CA ASN A 964 -33.83 18.10 -25.13
C ASN A 964 -32.90 17.33 -26.08
N VAL A 965 -31.78 16.77 -25.60
CA VAL A 965 -30.89 15.95 -26.43
C VAL A 965 -31.48 14.55 -26.60
N GLU A 966 -31.78 14.18 -27.85
CA GLU A 966 -32.32 12.88 -28.21
C GLU A 966 -31.38 11.73 -27.81
N SER A 967 -31.95 10.56 -27.49
CA SER A 967 -31.19 9.38 -27.06
C SER A 967 -30.26 8.84 -28.15
N SER A 968 -30.61 8.99 -29.43
CA SER A 968 -29.78 8.63 -30.59
C SER A 968 -28.52 9.50 -30.66
N THR A 969 -28.68 10.82 -30.61
CA THR A 969 -27.58 11.81 -30.57
C THR A 969 -26.67 11.60 -29.38
N ARG A 970 -27.24 11.25 -28.22
CA ARG A 970 -26.46 10.95 -27.02
C ARG A 970 -25.58 9.72 -27.20
N LYS A 971 -26.09 8.65 -27.81
CA LYS A 971 -25.31 7.44 -28.11
C LYS A 971 -24.18 7.75 -29.08
N MET A 972 -24.47 8.46 -30.17
CA MET A 972 -23.43 8.91 -31.12
C MET A 972 -22.34 9.72 -30.41
N PHE A 973 -22.70 10.63 -29.52
CA PHE A 973 -21.72 11.38 -28.72
C PHE A 973 -20.88 10.49 -27.81
N ILE A 974 -21.46 9.47 -27.18
CA ILE A 974 -20.72 8.51 -26.35
C ILE A 974 -19.77 7.69 -27.22
N ASP A 975 -20.23 7.22 -28.39
CA ASP A 975 -19.41 6.43 -29.32
C ASP A 975 -18.25 7.26 -29.88
N GLU A 976 -18.46 8.54 -30.21
CA GLU A 976 -17.39 9.47 -30.59
C GLU A 976 -16.36 9.68 -29.46
N VAL A 977 -16.83 9.80 -28.21
CA VAL A 977 -15.94 9.90 -27.05
C VAL A 977 -15.15 8.60 -26.86
N MET A 978 -15.77 7.44 -27.09
CA MET A 978 -15.10 6.14 -27.03
C MET A 978 -14.07 5.94 -28.16
N GLU A 979 -14.30 6.49 -29.35
CA GLU A 979 -13.33 6.44 -30.47
C GLU A 979 -12.14 7.38 -30.24
N LEU A 980 -12.37 8.52 -29.59
CA LEU A 980 -11.34 9.51 -29.29
C LEU A 980 -10.34 9.05 -28.22
N VAL A 981 -10.78 8.19 -27.29
CA VAL A 981 -9.96 7.56 -26.24
C VAL A 981 -9.31 6.29 -26.80
#